data_AF-A0A1E7F1X3-F1
#
_entry.id   AF-A0A1E7F1X3-F1
#
_cell.length_a   1.000
_cell.length_b   1.000
_cell.length_c   1.000
_cell.angle_alpha   90.00
_cell.angle_beta   90.00
_cell.angle_gamma   90.00
#
_symmetry.space_group_name_H-M   'P 1'
#
loop_
_entity.id
_entity.type
_entity.pdbx_description
1 polymer ?
#
loop_
_entity_poly.entity_id
_entity_poly.type
_entity_poly.pdbx_seq_one_letter_code
_entity_poly.pdbx_strand_id
1 'polypeptide(L)'
;MATIKEPTSNNPLHAALSLLDAAAYCDDASVGGRLSASRSGAEQYLDLAKIFKNVHRIVKTLTAKSRPCKGFKKKIYDAIMELDKKGDIKFSRDKLHCIIDFIVCLPELLFRSVTPSGVIQGFVEGGAVDRESETWPDFDKIIGTCRRPVAVTEVELIKTHFNTLYDAFVSHGKIPEELFDELGFSEDEDRKGKVRPRRSLAIVHGRAMCYSSEPIRLARNLKLQQQGEIARIKKVDKDNKVKTLLTDNASCESKLPADLLTATFDNFFTCKAPTLKAFVHCRLFTTPSRPADAEWNGIKFKDVKKGTIISAEAGEDTTLVHAMKVKHMPVILRSIEANTEQQDPLTVVGVRPTVLGTICTATVPYHQPSVKSLSEKEEWIAAVRNEVCGVRYAADITIELVQQAERLATHLEVRMDVHLKRIPDPMYWVHWCFRWARKQFTKVSLISCLACHIKKDLSAVRVTESLLSVSIHGFHVIAPDSILEGCYLFYDNQRGCFVRSGKASPTVMHERIKFHEKEAKRSSKGSYGKYPHKSNPNISEGSRIGYFDHLSSFCGLGFDRSNTERLVDTSGNGILDWDDITLDAIKKWKVTGTEKDKRLMLVAYLFELVYDLMLSSHDCVSLNPGFESCHGFYGQD
;
A
#
# COMPACT_ATOMS: atom_id res chain seq x y z
N MET A 1 -21.80 -29.50 -25.19
CA MET A 1 -22.47 -29.35 -23.88
C MET A 1 -21.53 -29.86 -22.80
N ALA A 2 -20.79 -28.96 -22.16
CA ALA A 2 -19.96 -29.26 -21.01
C ALA A 2 -20.30 -28.24 -19.92
N THR A 3 -20.72 -28.79 -18.79
CA THR A 3 -21.30 -28.14 -17.62
C THR A 3 -20.22 -27.38 -16.84
N ILE A 4 -20.37 -26.07 -16.69
CA ILE A 4 -19.59 -25.28 -15.73
C ILE A 4 -20.26 -25.48 -14.36
N LYS A 5 -19.52 -26.09 -13.43
CA LYS A 5 -19.92 -26.22 -12.01
C LYS A 5 -19.90 -24.84 -11.35
N GLU A 6 -21.05 -24.42 -10.83
CA GLU A 6 -21.15 -23.30 -9.88
C GLU A 6 -20.41 -23.63 -8.57
N PRO A 7 -19.84 -22.62 -7.87
CA PRO A 7 -19.27 -22.81 -6.56
C PRO A 7 -20.39 -23.09 -5.54
N THR A 8 -20.41 -24.31 -5.02
CA THR A 8 -21.30 -24.74 -3.95
C THR A 8 -20.87 -24.16 -2.61
N SER A 9 -21.37 -22.98 -2.25
CA SER A 9 -21.51 -22.58 -0.84
C SER A 9 -22.85 -21.89 -0.61
N ASN A 10 -23.93 -22.65 -0.74
CA ASN A 10 -25.28 -22.27 -0.29
C ASN A 10 -25.35 -22.31 1.24
N ASN A 11 -24.59 -21.45 1.93
CA ASN A 11 -24.72 -21.26 3.37
C ASN A 11 -25.52 -19.97 3.65
N PRO A 12 -26.83 -20.07 4.00
CA PRO A 12 -27.65 -18.91 4.31
C PRO A 12 -27.18 -18.14 5.54
N LEU A 13 -26.31 -18.76 6.36
CA LEU A 13 -25.63 -18.08 7.46
C LEU A 13 -24.69 -17.00 6.95
N HIS A 14 -24.00 -17.25 5.83
CA HIS A 14 -23.14 -16.26 5.20
C HIS A 14 -23.96 -15.09 4.66
N ALA A 15 -25.16 -15.33 4.12
CA ALA A 15 -26.07 -14.28 3.66
C ALA A 15 -26.68 -13.46 4.82
N ALA A 16 -27.03 -14.09 5.93
CA ALA A 16 -27.55 -13.41 7.12
C ALA A 16 -26.46 -12.60 7.86
N LEU A 17 -25.24 -13.15 7.95
CA LEU A 17 -24.07 -12.44 8.46
C LEU A 17 -23.67 -11.30 7.52
N SER A 18 -23.74 -11.49 6.20
CA SER A 18 -23.50 -10.39 5.24
C SER A 18 -24.53 -9.26 5.32
N LEU A 19 -25.78 -9.55 5.72
CA LEU A 19 -26.82 -8.53 5.95
C LEU A 19 -26.64 -7.80 7.28
N LEU A 20 -26.20 -8.49 8.34
CA LEU A 20 -25.83 -7.88 9.63
C LEU A 20 -24.52 -7.08 9.52
N ASP A 21 -23.54 -7.59 8.78
CA ASP A 21 -22.31 -6.89 8.44
C ASP A 21 -22.63 -5.69 7.55
N ALA A 22 -23.54 -5.77 6.58
CA ALA A 22 -23.96 -4.60 5.81
C ALA A 22 -24.66 -3.53 6.68
N ALA A 23 -25.44 -3.94 7.70
CA ALA A 23 -26.04 -3.01 8.65
C ALA A 23 -25.00 -2.37 9.59
N ALA A 24 -24.02 -3.16 10.08
CA ALA A 24 -22.88 -2.65 10.84
C ALA A 24 -21.94 -1.80 9.96
N TYR A 25 -21.88 -2.06 8.66
CA TYR A 25 -21.08 -1.33 7.69
C TYR A 25 -21.72 0.01 7.33
N CYS A 26 -23.05 0.16 7.35
CA CYS A 26 -23.70 1.47 7.33
C CYS A 26 -23.34 2.30 8.57
N ASP A 27 -23.13 1.66 9.72
CA ASP A 27 -22.64 2.30 10.95
C ASP A 27 -21.14 2.63 10.89
N ASP A 28 -20.30 1.85 10.19
CA ASP A 28 -18.85 2.09 10.07
C ASP A 28 -18.44 2.99 8.89
N ALA A 29 -19.13 2.92 7.75
CA ALA A 29 -18.98 3.86 6.65
C ALA A 29 -19.46 5.27 7.05
N SER A 30 -20.40 5.36 8.00
CA SER A 30 -20.75 6.64 8.63
C SER A 30 -19.71 7.11 9.66
N VAL A 31 -18.83 6.25 10.21
CA VAL A 31 -17.71 6.68 11.11
C VAL A 31 -16.75 7.63 10.41
N GLY A 32 -16.53 7.46 9.09
CA GLY A 32 -15.69 8.37 8.30
C GLY A 32 -16.26 9.79 8.15
N GLY A 33 -17.58 9.95 8.37
CA GLY A 33 -18.31 11.23 8.36
C GLY A 33 -18.89 11.61 9.72
N ARG A 34 -18.56 10.90 10.80
CA ARG A 34 -19.00 11.28 12.15
C ARG A 34 -18.34 12.61 12.49
N LEU A 35 -19.15 13.67 12.58
CA LEU A 35 -18.78 14.87 13.32
C LEU A 35 -18.33 14.38 14.71
N SER A 36 -17.09 14.69 15.08
CA SER A 36 -16.52 14.23 16.35
C SER A 36 -17.52 14.48 17.47
N ALA A 37 -17.85 13.45 18.25
CA ALA A 37 -18.81 13.56 19.36
C ALA A 37 -18.41 14.68 20.35
N SER A 38 -17.13 15.06 20.34
CA SER A 38 -16.57 16.14 21.15
C SER A 38 -16.69 17.55 20.53
N ARG A 39 -16.80 17.73 19.21
CA ARG A 39 -16.58 19.03 18.56
C ARG A 39 -17.42 19.20 17.27
N SER A 40 -18.14 20.33 17.23
CA SER A 40 -18.85 20.94 16.08
C SER A 40 -20.36 20.67 15.95
N GLY A 41 -20.84 19.56 15.40
CA GLY A 41 -22.28 19.38 15.08
C GLY A 41 -23.15 18.77 16.19
N ALA A 42 -24.41 19.20 16.28
CA ALA A 42 -25.40 18.71 17.23
C ALA A 42 -25.84 17.27 16.91
N GLU A 43 -26.09 16.99 15.63
CA GLU A 43 -26.82 15.82 15.14
C GLU A 43 -26.14 15.21 13.89
N GLN A 44 -26.22 13.90 13.69
CA GLN A 44 -25.75 13.26 12.45
C GLN A 44 -26.84 13.33 11.38
N TYR A 45 -26.47 13.35 10.10
CA TYR A 45 -27.45 13.46 9.01
C TYR A 45 -28.49 12.33 9.00
N LEU A 46 -28.11 11.12 9.41
CA LEU A 46 -29.05 10.01 9.53
C LEU A 46 -29.96 10.11 10.78
N ASP A 47 -29.55 10.83 11.82
CA ASP A 47 -30.41 11.12 12.98
C ASP A 47 -31.55 12.09 12.58
N LEU A 48 -31.24 13.02 11.68
CA LEU A 48 -32.19 13.96 11.07
C LEU A 48 -33.12 13.29 10.05
N ALA A 49 -32.71 12.14 9.50
CA ALA A 49 -33.49 11.41 8.53
C ALA A 49 -34.76 10.79 9.14
N LYS A 50 -35.80 10.63 8.34
CA LYS A 50 -37.03 9.94 8.78
C LYS A 50 -36.87 8.43 8.94
N ILE A 51 -35.69 7.88 8.69
CA ILE A 51 -35.42 6.44 8.68
C ILE A 51 -35.76 5.82 10.04
N PHE A 52 -35.20 6.32 11.14
CA PHE A 52 -35.45 5.75 12.48
C PHE A 52 -36.92 5.88 12.89
N LYS A 53 -37.55 7.02 12.59
CA LYS A 53 -39.00 7.23 12.80
C LYS A 53 -39.83 6.21 12.02
N ASN A 54 -39.45 5.93 10.77
CA ASN A 54 -40.08 4.93 9.94
C ASN A 54 -39.86 3.51 10.47
N VAL A 55 -38.63 3.16 10.87
CA VAL A 55 -38.30 1.86 11.50
C VAL A 55 -39.20 1.63 12.70
N HIS A 56 -39.28 2.59 13.64
CA HIS A 56 -40.12 2.47 14.83
C HIS A 56 -41.62 2.34 14.53
N ARG A 57 -42.10 2.96 13.45
CA ARG A 57 -43.49 2.84 12.99
C ARG A 57 -43.75 1.49 12.32
N ILE A 58 -42.88 1.06 11.41
CA ILE A 58 -43.07 -0.13 10.57
C ILE A 58 -42.85 -1.40 11.39
N VAL A 59 -41.87 -1.44 12.28
CA VAL A 59 -41.57 -2.65 13.08
C VAL A 59 -42.78 -3.11 13.89
N LYS A 60 -43.62 -2.19 14.36
CA LYS A 60 -44.88 -2.48 15.07
C LYS A 60 -45.93 -3.18 14.21
N THR A 61 -45.81 -3.09 12.89
CA THR A 61 -46.73 -3.68 11.90
C THR A 61 -46.21 -4.99 11.31
N LEU A 62 -44.93 -5.32 11.52
CA LEU A 62 -44.33 -6.52 10.98
C LEU A 62 -44.41 -7.65 11.99
N THR A 63 -44.80 -8.83 11.51
CA THR A 63 -44.72 -10.06 12.27
C THR A 63 -44.02 -11.14 11.45
N ALA A 64 -43.27 -11.98 12.13
CA ALA A 64 -42.64 -13.14 11.52
C ALA A 64 -43.58 -14.36 11.46
N LYS A 65 -44.84 -14.24 11.94
CA LYS A 65 -45.86 -15.31 11.94
C LYS A 65 -46.45 -15.58 10.55
N SER A 66 -46.61 -14.54 9.73
CA SER A 66 -47.23 -14.63 8.39
C SER A 66 -46.23 -14.94 7.27
N ARG A 67 -44.94 -15.13 7.58
CA ARG A 67 -43.88 -15.25 6.58
C ARG A 67 -43.48 -16.71 6.33
N PRO A 68 -43.36 -17.16 5.06
CA PRO A 68 -42.98 -18.52 4.71
C PRO A 68 -41.46 -18.74 4.85
N CYS A 69 -40.93 -18.68 6.08
CA CYS A 69 -39.48 -18.71 6.35
C CYS A 69 -39.07 -19.87 7.27
N LYS A 70 -39.82 -20.99 7.28
CA LYS A 70 -39.64 -22.11 8.24
C LYS A 70 -38.20 -22.67 8.26
N GLY A 71 -37.54 -22.76 7.10
CA GLY A 71 -36.15 -23.23 7.02
C GLY A 71 -35.09 -22.21 7.44
N PHE A 72 -35.36 -20.91 7.28
CA PHE A 72 -34.40 -19.85 7.59
C PHE A 72 -34.33 -19.58 9.11
N LYS A 73 -35.49 -19.56 9.79
CA LYS A 73 -35.54 -19.41 11.26
C LYS A 73 -34.74 -20.49 11.98
N LYS A 74 -34.89 -21.74 11.54
CA LYS A 74 -34.16 -22.88 12.11
C LYS A 74 -32.65 -22.74 11.93
N LYS A 75 -32.19 -22.33 10.73
CA LYS A 75 -30.76 -22.14 10.46
C LYS A 75 -30.11 -21.05 11.33
N ILE A 76 -30.80 -19.93 11.57
CA ILE A 76 -30.31 -18.87 12.47
C ILE A 76 -30.28 -19.39 13.91
N TYR A 77 -31.33 -20.07 14.35
CA TYR A 77 -31.41 -20.67 15.68
C TYR A 77 -30.24 -21.63 15.93
N ASP A 78 -30.01 -22.58 15.00
CA ASP A 78 -28.97 -23.59 15.12
C ASP A 78 -27.58 -22.95 15.21
N ALA A 79 -27.29 -21.90 14.43
CA ALA A 79 -26.00 -21.23 14.48
C ALA A 79 -25.76 -20.41 15.76
N ILE A 80 -26.78 -19.73 16.28
CA ILE A 80 -26.65 -19.01 17.55
C ILE A 80 -26.46 -20.01 18.70
N MET A 81 -27.07 -21.19 18.63
CA MET A 81 -26.85 -22.26 19.61
C MET A 81 -25.45 -22.87 19.52
N GLU A 82 -24.86 -22.99 18.33
CA GLU A 82 -23.46 -23.41 18.20
C GLU A 82 -22.47 -22.41 18.82
N LEU A 83 -22.77 -21.12 18.74
CA LEU A 83 -21.97 -20.08 19.41
C LEU A 83 -22.19 -20.06 20.94
N ASP A 84 -23.42 -20.33 21.40
CA ASP A 84 -23.74 -20.48 22.83
C ASP A 84 -23.02 -21.68 23.45
N LYS A 85 -22.95 -22.82 22.73
CA LYS A 85 -22.18 -24.00 23.15
C LYS A 85 -20.67 -23.75 23.29
N LYS A 86 -20.12 -22.83 22.49
CA LYS A 86 -18.70 -22.42 22.56
C LYS A 86 -18.41 -21.43 23.68
N GLY A 87 -19.45 -20.90 24.33
CA GLY A 87 -19.33 -19.88 25.37
C GLY A 87 -19.11 -18.46 24.85
N ASP A 88 -19.24 -18.25 23.54
CA ASP A 88 -18.96 -16.96 22.89
C ASP A 88 -20.10 -15.95 23.08
N ILE A 89 -21.34 -16.43 23.27
CA ILE A 89 -22.55 -15.62 23.48
C ILE A 89 -23.51 -16.36 24.43
N LYS A 90 -24.38 -15.62 25.13
CA LYS A 90 -25.41 -16.22 26.00
C LYS A 90 -26.72 -15.43 25.92
N PHE A 91 -27.75 -16.03 25.33
CA PHE A 91 -29.09 -15.42 25.22
C PHE A 91 -30.13 -16.23 25.99
N SER A 92 -31.10 -15.54 26.62
CA SER A 92 -32.31 -16.23 27.08
C SER A 92 -33.14 -16.68 25.87
N ARG A 93 -33.93 -17.74 26.05
CA ARG A 93 -34.78 -18.30 24.99
C ARG A 93 -35.70 -17.24 24.36
N ASP A 94 -36.27 -16.36 25.18
CA ASP A 94 -37.16 -15.30 24.72
C ASP A 94 -36.41 -14.22 23.92
N LYS A 95 -35.21 -13.83 24.38
CA LYS A 95 -34.35 -12.88 23.63
C LYS A 95 -33.95 -13.47 22.28
N LEU A 96 -33.61 -14.75 22.25
CA LEU A 96 -33.26 -15.47 21.03
C LEU A 96 -34.42 -15.48 20.02
N HIS A 97 -35.63 -15.80 20.47
CA HIS A 97 -36.81 -15.76 19.61
C HIS A 97 -37.11 -14.34 19.09
N CYS A 98 -36.99 -13.32 19.93
CA CYS A 98 -37.14 -11.92 19.51
C CYS A 98 -36.11 -11.50 18.46
N ILE A 99 -34.84 -11.89 18.62
CA ILE A 99 -33.76 -11.60 17.65
C ILE A 99 -34.05 -12.29 16.32
N ILE A 100 -34.44 -13.57 16.35
CA ILE A 100 -34.76 -14.33 15.13
C ILE A 100 -35.96 -13.71 14.40
N ASP A 101 -37.02 -13.34 15.12
CA ASP A 101 -38.19 -12.71 14.53
C ASP A 101 -37.87 -11.31 13.96
N PHE A 102 -36.98 -10.56 14.62
CA PHE A 102 -36.46 -9.30 14.11
C PHE A 102 -35.65 -9.49 12.81
N ILE A 103 -34.69 -10.42 12.79
CA ILE A 103 -33.86 -10.72 11.60
C ILE A 103 -34.73 -11.14 10.41
N VAL A 104 -35.77 -11.93 10.65
CA VAL A 104 -36.70 -12.39 9.61
C VAL A 104 -37.53 -11.23 9.03
N CYS A 105 -37.86 -10.23 9.85
CA CYS A 105 -38.58 -9.04 9.41
C CYS A 105 -37.65 -7.96 8.84
N LEU A 106 -36.34 -8.05 9.07
CA LEU A 106 -35.36 -7.02 8.73
C LEU A 106 -35.35 -6.62 7.24
N PRO A 107 -35.41 -7.54 6.26
CA PRO A 107 -35.40 -7.15 4.85
C PRO A 107 -36.58 -6.25 4.47
N GLU A 108 -37.79 -6.60 4.92
CA GLU A 108 -38.98 -5.79 4.64
C GLU A 108 -38.99 -4.50 5.47
N LEU A 109 -38.51 -4.57 6.72
CA LEU A 109 -38.35 -3.39 7.56
C LEU A 109 -37.48 -2.35 6.88
N LEU A 110 -36.27 -2.75 6.43
CA LEU A 110 -35.33 -1.88 5.74
C LEU A 110 -35.89 -1.37 4.42
N PHE A 111 -36.49 -2.25 3.61
CA PHE A 111 -37.10 -1.87 2.33
C PHE A 111 -38.19 -0.80 2.49
N ARG A 112 -39.00 -0.89 3.55
CA ARG A 112 -40.10 0.06 3.80
C ARG A 112 -39.64 1.31 4.57
N SER A 113 -38.57 1.22 5.36
CA SER A 113 -38.12 2.33 6.21
C SER A 113 -37.07 3.22 5.57
N VAL A 114 -36.26 2.68 4.65
CA VAL A 114 -35.16 3.36 3.98
C VAL A 114 -35.58 3.71 2.54
N THR A 115 -36.14 4.91 2.36
CA THR A 115 -36.44 5.46 1.03
C THR A 115 -35.38 6.49 0.63
N PRO A 116 -35.05 6.65 -0.66
CA PRO A 116 -34.12 7.69 -1.12
C PRO A 116 -34.49 9.08 -0.60
N SER A 117 -35.77 9.45 -0.70
CA SER A 117 -36.29 10.72 -0.18
C SER A 117 -36.16 10.88 1.34
N GLY A 118 -36.31 9.78 2.10
CA GLY A 118 -36.17 9.79 3.55
C GLY A 118 -34.72 9.92 4.01
N VAL A 119 -33.78 9.38 3.22
CA VAL A 119 -32.33 9.50 3.43
C VAL A 119 -31.90 10.92 3.08
N ILE A 120 -32.19 11.40 1.86
CA ILE A 120 -31.81 12.72 1.35
C ILE A 120 -32.31 13.83 2.28
N GLN A 121 -33.53 13.70 2.82
CA GLN A 121 -34.04 14.67 3.79
C GLN A 121 -33.08 14.91 4.97
N GLY A 122 -32.44 13.87 5.50
CA GLY A 122 -31.49 14.03 6.60
C GLY A 122 -30.25 14.86 6.21
N PHE A 123 -29.78 14.70 4.98
CA PHE A 123 -28.68 15.50 4.42
C PHE A 123 -29.11 16.94 4.12
N VAL A 124 -30.35 17.15 3.67
CA VAL A 124 -30.94 18.48 3.42
C VAL A 124 -31.15 19.26 4.72
N GLU A 125 -31.62 18.61 5.78
CA GLU A 125 -31.83 19.25 7.10
C GLU A 125 -30.49 19.56 7.78
N GLY A 126 -29.48 18.71 7.59
CA GLY A 126 -28.12 18.96 8.09
C GLY A 126 -27.27 19.90 7.24
N GLY A 127 -27.79 20.34 6.09
CA GLY A 127 -27.12 21.28 5.18
C GLY A 127 -25.99 20.67 4.33
N ALA A 128 -25.83 19.35 4.29
CA ALA A 128 -24.83 18.70 3.43
C ALA A 128 -25.18 18.85 1.94
N VAL A 129 -26.46 18.93 1.63
CA VAL A 129 -27.00 19.27 0.32
C VAL A 129 -28.15 20.27 0.47
N ASP A 130 -28.39 21.08 -0.54
CA ASP A 130 -29.43 22.08 -0.57
C ASP A 130 -30.77 21.44 -0.95
N ARG A 131 -31.87 22.12 -0.66
CA ARG A 131 -33.21 21.56 -0.88
C ARG A 131 -33.65 21.62 -2.35
N GLU A 132 -33.08 22.51 -3.15
CA GLU A 132 -33.56 22.80 -4.50
C GLU A 132 -32.88 21.92 -5.55
N SER A 133 -31.56 21.80 -5.47
CA SER A 133 -30.73 21.05 -6.40
C SER A 133 -30.23 19.71 -5.83
N GLU A 134 -30.34 19.49 -4.51
CA GLU A 134 -29.80 18.30 -3.81
C GLU A 134 -28.30 18.07 -4.09
N THR A 135 -27.57 19.11 -4.49
CA THR A 135 -26.21 18.99 -5.02
C THR A 135 -25.19 19.78 -4.20
N TRP A 136 -25.57 20.92 -3.63
CA TRP A 136 -24.63 21.87 -3.02
C TRP A 136 -24.79 21.95 -1.51
N PRO A 137 -23.71 22.07 -0.72
CA PRO A 137 -23.84 22.28 0.71
C PRO A 137 -24.51 23.63 1.03
N ASP A 138 -25.46 23.60 1.96
CA ASP A 138 -26.12 24.78 2.52
C ASP A 138 -25.34 25.23 3.77
N PHE A 139 -24.48 26.22 3.56
CA PHE A 139 -23.51 26.67 4.56
C PHE A 139 -24.17 27.22 5.83
N ASP A 140 -25.30 27.94 5.69
CA ASP A 140 -26.01 28.52 6.82
C ASP A 140 -26.67 27.43 7.68
N LYS A 141 -27.21 26.38 7.06
CA LYS A 141 -27.69 25.21 7.81
C LYS A 141 -26.57 24.46 8.51
N ILE A 142 -25.43 24.25 7.86
CA ILE A 142 -24.27 23.59 8.48
C ILE A 142 -23.85 24.38 9.74
N ILE A 143 -23.75 25.71 9.65
CA ILE A 143 -23.47 26.57 10.81
C ILE A 143 -24.56 26.42 11.87
N GLY A 144 -25.83 26.38 11.46
CA GLY A 144 -26.98 26.17 12.35
C GLY A 144 -26.94 24.85 13.14
N THR A 145 -26.22 23.84 12.64
CA THR A 145 -26.00 22.59 13.39
C THR A 145 -24.92 22.69 14.45
N CYS A 146 -24.20 23.81 14.58
CA CYS A 146 -23.13 23.96 15.56
C CYS A 146 -23.68 23.91 17.00
N ARG A 147 -23.05 23.12 17.88
CA ARG A 147 -23.43 23.00 19.31
C ARG A 147 -23.19 24.28 20.12
N ARG A 148 -22.45 25.24 19.56
CA ARG A 148 -22.15 26.53 20.18
C ARG A 148 -22.69 27.66 19.31
N PRO A 149 -22.98 28.83 19.89
CA PRO A 149 -23.13 30.05 19.11
C PRO A 149 -21.87 30.30 18.28
N VAL A 150 -22.05 30.53 16.98
CA VAL A 150 -20.98 30.94 16.07
C VAL A 150 -21.08 32.44 15.88
N ALA A 151 -19.99 33.17 16.14
CA ALA A 151 -19.98 34.62 16.01
C ALA A 151 -20.09 35.00 14.53
N VAL A 152 -20.79 36.11 14.22
CA VAL A 152 -20.92 36.62 12.85
C VAL A 152 -19.54 36.86 12.22
N THR A 153 -18.60 37.40 13.00
CA THR A 153 -17.22 37.62 12.58
C THR A 153 -16.51 36.32 12.19
N GLU A 154 -16.78 35.22 12.88
CA GLU A 154 -16.21 33.91 12.54
C GLU A 154 -16.78 33.36 11.23
N VAL A 155 -18.09 33.52 11.01
CA VAL A 155 -18.74 33.13 9.75
C VAL A 155 -18.15 33.91 8.56
N GLU A 156 -17.96 35.22 8.73
CA GLU A 156 -17.37 36.08 7.69
C GLU A 156 -15.90 35.72 7.43
N LEU A 157 -15.13 35.35 8.45
CA LEU A 157 -13.76 34.84 8.27
C LEU A 157 -13.75 33.55 7.44
N ILE A 158 -14.66 32.60 7.72
CA ILE A 158 -14.74 31.36 6.93
C ILE A 158 -15.10 31.67 5.47
N LYS A 159 -16.11 32.53 5.23
CA LYS A 159 -16.51 32.91 3.87
C LYS A 159 -15.38 33.60 3.12
N THR A 160 -14.69 34.53 3.77
CA THR A 160 -13.59 35.30 3.17
C THR A 160 -12.39 34.41 2.82
N HIS A 161 -12.06 33.44 3.68
CA HIS A 161 -10.87 32.60 3.53
C HIS A 161 -11.18 31.16 3.10
N PHE A 162 -12.40 30.88 2.61
CA PHE A 162 -12.84 29.52 2.30
C PHE A 162 -11.89 28.82 1.33
N ASN A 163 -11.52 29.50 0.24
CA ASN A 163 -10.62 28.93 -0.78
C ASN A 163 -9.27 28.54 -0.17
N THR A 164 -8.65 29.44 0.61
CA THR A 164 -7.37 29.17 1.29
C THR A 164 -7.46 27.96 2.23
N LEU A 165 -8.53 27.89 3.03
CA LEU A 165 -8.78 26.81 3.97
C LEU A 165 -9.04 25.48 3.23
N TYR A 166 -9.83 25.53 2.16
CA TYR A 166 -10.15 24.39 1.32
C TYR A 166 -8.91 23.84 0.62
N ASP A 167 -8.09 24.70 0.01
CA ASP A 167 -6.86 24.31 -0.68
C ASP A 167 -5.87 23.64 0.28
N ALA A 168 -5.71 24.18 1.50
CA ALA A 168 -4.90 23.57 2.53
C ALA A 168 -5.44 22.17 2.92
N PHE A 169 -6.76 22.05 3.09
CA PHE A 169 -7.40 20.79 3.43
C PHE A 169 -7.28 19.74 2.31
N VAL A 170 -7.47 20.12 1.06
CA VAL A 170 -7.32 19.22 -0.11
C VAL A 170 -5.87 18.77 -0.25
N SER A 171 -4.92 19.70 -0.09
CA SER A 171 -3.49 19.42 -0.27
C SER A 171 -2.91 18.53 0.83
N HIS A 172 -3.38 18.68 2.07
CA HIS A 172 -2.76 18.05 3.23
C HIS A 172 -3.67 17.09 3.99
N GLY A 173 -4.95 17.00 3.63
CA GLY A 173 -5.96 16.25 4.38
C GLY A 173 -6.28 16.84 5.74
N LYS A 174 -5.79 18.06 6.02
CA LYS A 174 -5.99 18.82 7.25
C LYS A 174 -5.75 20.31 6.99
N ILE A 175 -6.33 21.15 7.82
CA ILE A 175 -5.95 22.57 7.91
C ILE A 175 -4.97 22.70 9.07
N PRO A 176 -3.74 23.20 8.85
CA PRO A 176 -2.78 23.47 9.93
C PRO A 176 -3.38 24.43 10.97
N GLU A 177 -3.06 24.25 12.26
CA GLU A 177 -3.55 25.17 13.30
C GLU A 177 -2.94 26.56 13.12
N GLU A 178 -1.72 26.62 12.62
CA GLU A 178 -0.98 27.85 12.32
C GLU A 178 -1.73 28.70 11.29
N LEU A 179 -2.38 28.06 10.32
CA LEU A 179 -3.17 28.75 9.30
C LEU A 179 -4.44 29.39 9.90
N PHE A 180 -5.05 28.75 10.90
CA PHE A 180 -6.16 29.39 11.63
C PHE A 180 -5.69 30.63 12.39
N ASP A 181 -4.52 30.56 13.03
CA ASP A 181 -3.94 31.70 13.75
C ASP A 181 -3.62 32.87 12.78
N GLU A 182 -2.99 32.57 11.63
CA GLU A 182 -2.64 33.55 10.60
C GLU A 182 -3.87 34.27 10.02
N LEU A 183 -4.98 33.55 9.86
CA LEU A 183 -6.23 34.08 9.34
C LEU A 183 -7.11 34.72 10.42
N GLY A 184 -6.62 34.81 11.66
CA GLY A 184 -7.31 35.52 12.75
C GLY A 184 -8.46 34.75 13.40
N PHE A 185 -8.53 33.42 13.25
CA PHE A 185 -9.51 32.60 13.97
C PHE A 185 -9.16 32.53 15.45
N SER A 186 -10.14 32.78 16.32
CA SER A 186 -9.97 32.71 17.77
C SER A 186 -9.63 31.28 18.23
N GLU A 187 -8.92 31.15 19.36
CA GLU A 187 -8.69 29.84 19.98
C GLU A 187 -10.00 29.22 20.50
N ASP A 188 -10.08 27.89 20.48
CA ASP A 188 -11.25 27.18 20.99
C ASP A 188 -11.42 27.42 22.50
N GLU A 189 -12.65 27.68 22.94
CA GLU A 189 -13.03 27.70 24.34
C GLU A 189 -13.75 26.40 24.72
N ASP A 190 -13.47 25.88 25.92
CA ASP A 190 -14.29 24.81 26.47
C ASP A 190 -15.63 25.34 27.01
N ARG A 191 -16.52 24.42 27.43
CA ARG A 191 -17.85 24.78 27.98
C ARG A 191 -17.81 25.70 29.20
N LYS A 192 -16.63 25.95 29.80
CA LYS A 192 -16.43 26.86 30.93
C LYS A 192 -15.76 28.18 30.52
N GLY A 193 -15.64 28.45 29.22
CA GLY A 193 -14.98 29.65 28.68
C GLY A 193 -13.46 29.61 28.82
N LYS A 194 -12.85 28.46 29.12
CA LYS A 194 -11.39 28.35 29.22
C LYS A 194 -10.81 28.04 27.85
N VAL A 195 -9.87 28.88 27.42
CA VAL A 195 -9.12 28.74 26.16
C VAL A 195 -8.32 27.43 26.14
N ARG A 196 -8.41 26.70 25.03
CA ARG A 196 -7.76 25.40 24.79
C ARG A 196 -6.92 25.46 23.52
N PRO A 197 -5.63 25.85 23.61
CA PRO A 197 -4.72 25.80 22.49
C PRO A 197 -4.55 24.35 22.03
N ARG A 198 -4.91 24.05 20.78
CA ARG A 198 -4.84 22.67 20.22
C ARG A 198 -3.44 22.24 19.80
N ARG A 199 -2.45 23.12 19.96
CA ARG A 199 -1.04 22.94 19.56
C ARG A 199 -0.31 21.84 20.35
N SER A 200 -0.79 21.50 21.55
CA SER A 200 -0.07 20.61 22.50
C SER A 200 -0.60 19.16 22.59
N LEU A 201 -1.72 18.87 21.92
CA LEU A 201 -2.31 17.53 21.92
C LEU A 201 -1.77 16.75 20.72
N ALA A 202 -1.47 15.46 20.92
CA ALA A 202 -1.05 14.56 19.85
C ALA A 202 -1.90 14.77 18.59
N ILE A 203 -1.26 14.70 17.41
CA ILE A 203 -1.72 14.89 16.00
C ILE A 203 -3.23 14.66 15.74
N VAL A 204 -3.87 13.81 16.52
CA VAL A 204 -5.28 13.40 16.56
C VAL A 204 -6.29 14.50 16.99
N HIS A 205 -5.92 15.78 17.10
CA HIS A 205 -6.82 16.80 17.68
C HIS A 205 -6.91 18.14 16.93
N GLY A 206 -6.49 18.24 15.67
CA GLY A 206 -6.68 19.48 14.88
C GLY A 206 -8.17 19.88 14.70
N ARG A 207 -8.45 21.15 14.41
CA ARG A 207 -9.80 21.70 14.15
C ARG A 207 -10.42 21.10 12.91
N ALA A 208 -9.63 20.92 11.84
CA ALA A 208 -10.07 20.33 10.59
C ALA A 208 -9.04 19.30 10.11
N MET A 209 -9.40 18.01 10.21
CA MET A 209 -8.57 16.90 9.78
C MET A 209 -9.45 15.76 9.26
N CYS A 210 -9.06 15.18 8.14
CA CYS A 210 -9.67 13.99 7.56
C CYS A 210 -8.75 12.78 7.79
N TYR A 211 -9.13 11.90 8.70
CA TYR A 211 -8.32 10.69 9.02
C TYR A 211 -8.22 9.70 7.87
N SER A 212 -9.21 9.70 6.98
CA SER A 212 -9.23 8.87 5.79
C SER A 212 -8.47 9.48 4.61
N SER A 213 -8.02 10.74 4.71
CA SER A 213 -7.25 11.39 3.66
C SER A 213 -5.93 10.67 3.42
N GLU A 214 -5.52 10.61 2.15
CA GLU A 214 -4.31 9.91 1.74
C GLU A 214 -3.04 10.45 2.43
N PRO A 215 -2.81 11.78 2.54
CA PRO A 215 -1.62 12.30 3.22
C PRO A 215 -1.53 11.88 4.70
N ILE A 216 -2.66 11.90 5.42
CA ILE A 216 -2.72 11.52 6.84
C ILE A 216 -2.56 10.00 7.01
N ARG A 217 -3.17 9.19 6.13
CA ARG A 217 -2.99 7.73 6.11
C ARG A 217 -1.54 7.34 5.84
N LEU A 218 -0.90 7.96 4.84
CA LEU A 218 0.51 7.73 4.51
C LEU A 218 1.43 8.08 5.67
N ALA A 219 1.24 9.24 6.30
CA ALA A 219 2.03 9.65 7.47
C ALA A 219 1.87 8.67 8.65
N ARG A 220 0.65 8.17 8.88
CA ARG A 220 0.39 7.15 9.90
C ARG A 220 1.08 5.82 9.58
N ASN A 221 0.97 5.37 8.33
CA ASN A 221 1.61 4.13 7.88
C ASN A 221 3.12 4.21 8.00
N LEU A 222 3.74 5.34 7.62
CA LEU A 222 5.17 5.58 7.77
C LEU A 222 5.59 5.51 9.24
N LYS A 223 4.81 6.12 10.15
CA LYS A 223 5.09 6.07 11.59
C LYS A 223 5.00 4.64 12.15
N LEU A 224 4.01 3.87 11.71
CA LEU A 224 3.89 2.45 12.08
C LEU A 224 5.05 1.62 11.54
N GLN A 225 5.51 1.88 10.31
CA GLN A 225 6.69 1.24 9.73
C GLN A 225 7.96 1.57 10.52
N GLN A 226 8.19 2.84 10.86
CA GLN A 226 9.31 3.26 11.69
C GLN A 226 9.30 2.57 13.06
N GLN A 227 8.13 2.45 13.68
CA GLN A 227 7.97 1.74 14.94
C GLN A 227 8.27 0.23 14.80
N GLY A 228 7.83 -0.39 13.71
CA GLY A 228 8.14 -1.78 13.38
C GLY A 228 9.63 -2.02 13.17
N GLU A 229 10.30 -1.13 12.45
CA GLU A 229 11.75 -1.23 12.19
C GLU A 229 12.57 -1.00 13.45
N ILE A 230 12.20 -0.02 14.29
CA ILE A 230 12.81 0.18 15.61
C ILE A 230 12.64 -1.08 16.48
N ALA A 231 11.48 -1.72 16.45
CA ALA A 231 11.25 -2.97 17.17
C ALA A 231 12.09 -4.13 16.63
N ARG A 232 12.25 -4.22 15.30
CA ARG A 232 13.08 -5.23 14.63
C ARG A 232 14.57 -5.07 14.97
N ILE A 233 15.10 -3.85 14.88
CA ILE A 233 16.49 -3.54 15.26
C ILE A 233 16.72 -3.92 16.73
N LYS A 234 15.83 -3.51 17.64
CA LYS A 234 15.91 -3.89 19.06
C LYS A 234 15.88 -5.40 19.28
N LYS A 235 15.14 -6.15 18.46
CA LYS A 235 15.12 -7.62 18.53
C LYS A 235 16.45 -8.23 18.06
N VAL A 236 16.96 -7.80 16.91
CA VAL A 236 18.26 -8.27 16.38
C VAL A 236 19.41 -7.96 17.34
N ASP A 237 19.45 -6.75 17.91
CA ASP A 237 20.46 -6.36 18.89
C ASP A 237 20.38 -7.23 20.15
N LYS A 238 19.16 -7.56 20.60
CA LYS A 238 18.93 -8.44 21.74
C LYS A 238 19.43 -9.86 21.44
N ASP A 239 19.16 -10.39 20.25
CA ASP A 239 19.56 -11.73 19.83
C ASP A 239 21.09 -11.83 19.66
N ASN A 240 21.72 -10.84 19.03
CA ASN A 240 23.18 -10.73 18.93
C ASN A 240 23.83 -10.70 20.31
N LYS A 241 23.26 -9.98 21.27
CA LYS A 241 23.76 -9.92 22.65
C LYS A 241 23.69 -11.27 23.35
N VAL A 242 22.61 -12.04 23.15
CA VAL A 242 22.52 -13.43 23.65
C VAL A 242 23.62 -14.29 23.03
N LYS A 243 23.80 -14.21 21.70
CA LYS A 243 24.80 -15.00 20.97
C LYS A 243 26.23 -14.71 21.45
N THR A 244 26.58 -13.44 21.65
CA THR A 244 27.88 -13.04 22.20
C THR A 244 28.09 -13.60 23.60
N LEU A 245 27.10 -13.49 24.49
CA LEU A 245 27.20 -14.02 25.86
C LEU A 245 27.40 -15.54 25.88
N LEU A 246 26.68 -16.29 25.04
CA LEU A 246 26.84 -17.74 24.93
C LEU A 246 28.20 -18.14 24.34
N THR A 247 28.67 -17.42 23.33
CA THR A 247 30.00 -17.64 22.73
C THR A 247 31.13 -17.40 23.74
N ASP A 248 31.02 -16.30 24.49
CA ASP A 248 31.99 -15.95 25.54
C ASP A 248 31.95 -16.94 26.72
N ASN A 249 30.77 -17.45 27.08
CA ASN A 249 30.63 -18.53 28.06
C ASN A 249 31.34 -19.81 27.60
N ALA A 250 31.09 -20.24 26.35
CA ALA A 250 31.74 -21.43 25.80
C ALA A 250 33.27 -21.26 25.73
N SER A 251 33.76 -20.06 25.40
CA SER A 251 35.20 -19.74 25.43
C SER A 251 35.78 -19.84 26.85
N CYS A 252 35.01 -19.46 27.88
CA CYS A 252 35.39 -19.65 29.28
C CYS A 252 35.48 -21.14 29.62
N GLU A 253 34.42 -21.91 29.34
CA GLU A 253 34.35 -23.35 29.65
C GLU A 253 35.44 -24.16 28.96
N SER A 254 35.82 -23.82 27.72
CA SER A 254 36.90 -24.48 26.99
C SER A 254 38.28 -24.41 27.67
N LYS A 255 38.45 -23.49 28.63
CA LYS A 255 39.69 -23.28 29.40
C LYS A 255 39.63 -23.90 30.80
N LEU A 256 38.49 -24.47 31.18
CA LEU A 256 38.29 -25.09 32.48
C LEU A 256 38.41 -26.62 32.35
N PRO A 257 38.64 -27.34 33.45
CA PRO A 257 38.60 -28.80 33.46
C PRO A 257 37.25 -29.33 32.95
N ALA A 258 37.26 -30.50 32.33
CA ALA A 258 36.06 -31.15 31.81
C ALA A 258 34.98 -31.37 32.90
N ASP A 259 35.43 -31.70 34.11
CA ASP A 259 34.57 -31.63 35.31
C ASP A 259 34.70 -30.24 35.96
N LEU A 260 33.71 -29.39 35.72
CA LEU A 260 33.65 -28.03 36.27
C LEU A 260 33.70 -28.01 37.81
N LEU A 261 33.32 -29.09 38.50
CA LEU A 261 33.40 -29.15 39.95
C LEU A 261 34.86 -29.14 40.44
N THR A 262 35.77 -29.67 39.64
CA THR A 262 37.22 -29.68 39.94
C THR A 262 37.91 -28.36 39.62
N ALA A 263 37.22 -27.40 38.99
CA ALA A 263 37.80 -26.10 38.64
C ALA A 263 38.23 -25.29 39.88
N THR A 264 39.46 -24.77 39.85
CA THR A 264 40.08 -23.95 40.89
C THR A 264 40.09 -22.45 40.52
N PHE A 265 40.49 -21.61 41.47
CA PHE A 265 40.71 -20.18 41.20
C PHE A 265 41.76 -19.94 40.11
N ASP A 266 42.83 -20.74 40.05
CA ASP A 266 43.83 -20.67 38.98
C ASP A 266 43.20 -20.92 37.60
N ASN A 267 42.33 -21.93 37.48
CA ASN A 267 41.65 -22.23 36.22
C ASN A 267 40.82 -21.03 35.75
N PHE A 268 40.01 -20.43 36.62
CA PHE A 268 39.22 -19.24 36.28
C PHE A 268 40.08 -17.98 36.07
N PHE A 269 41.25 -17.88 36.73
CA PHE A 269 42.16 -16.75 36.56
C PHE A 269 42.77 -16.68 35.16
N THR A 270 42.91 -17.81 34.45
CA THR A 270 43.35 -17.82 33.04
C THR A 270 42.32 -17.23 32.06
N CYS A 271 41.06 -17.09 32.48
CA CYS A 271 39.99 -16.56 31.64
C CYS A 271 40.01 -15.02 31.55
N LYS A 272 39.62 -14.45 30.41
CA LYS A 272 39.55 -12.98 30.27
C LYS A 272 38.35 -12.44 31.06
N ALA A 273 38.42 -11.19 31.51
CA ALA A 273 37.33 -10.59 32.28
C ALA A 273 35.95 -10.62 31.57
N PRO A 274 35.85 -10.38 30.24
CA PRO A 274 34.57 -10.49 29.53
C PRO A 274 34.01 -11.92 29.51
N THR A 275 34.84 -12.93 29.25
CA THR A 275 34.41 -14.34 29.20
C THR A 275 34.00 -14.86 30.57
N LEU A 276 34.69 -14.41 31.63
CA LEU A 276 34.33 -14.75 33.01
C LEU A 276 33.00 -14.09 33.43
N LYS A 277 32.78 -12.83 33.03
CA LYS A 277 31.49 -12.16 33.25
C LYS A 277 30.35 -12.83 32.49
N ALA A 278 30.60 -13.28 31.26
CA ALA A 278 29.63 -14.04 30.46
C ALA A 278 29.32 -15.41 31.10
N PHE A 279 30.34 -16.10 31.64
CA PHE A 279 30.17 -17.37 32.36
C PHE A 279 29.21 -17.24 33.55
N VAL A 280 29.39 -16.18 34.33
CA VAL A 280 28.50 -15.86 35.46
C VAL A 280 27.11 -15.43 34.98
N HIS A 281 27.03 -14.57 33.95
CA HIS A 281 25.76 -14.07 33.41
C HIS A 281 24.87 -15.21 32.90
N CYS A 282 25.43 -16.15 32.14
CA CYS A 282 24.69 -17.24 31.50
C CYS A 282 24.05 -18.21 32.50
N ARG A 283 24.52 -18.23 33.76
CA ARG A 283 24.03 -19.10 34.84
C ARG A 283 23.09 -18.39 35.83
N LEU A 284 23.07 -17.05 35.81
CA LEU A 284 22.27 -16.25 36.73
C LEU A 284 21.06 -15.57 36.07
N PHE A 285 21.08 -15.35 34.76
CA PHE A 285 20.05 -14.57 34.07
C PHE A 285 19.47 -15.28 32.85
N THR A 286 18.16 -15.20 32.70
CA THR A 286 17.42 -15.70 31.52
C THR A 286 17.34 -14.70 30.38
N THR A 287 17.78 -13.45 30.60
CA THR A 287 17.73 -12.35 29.62
C THR A 287 19.14 -11.83 29.31
N PRO A 288 19.38 -11.29 28.09
CA PRO A 288 20.68 -10.74 27.71
C PRO A 288 20.98 -9.40 28.39
N SER A 289 19.96 -8.74 28.93
CA SER A 289 20.11 -7.52 29.72
C SER A 289 19.89 -7.85 31.17
N ARG A 290 20.85 -7.43 32.00
CA ARG A 290 20.81 -7.59 33.45
C ARG A 290 19.64 -6.75 34.01
N PRO A 291 18.94 -7.21 35.06
CA PRO A 291 18.02 -6.36 35.81
C PRO A 291 18.72 -5.07 36.27
N ALA A 292 18.02 -3.94 36.25
CA ALA A 292 18.60 -2.63 36.59
C ALA A 292 19.04 -2.53 38.06
N ASP A 293 18.43 -3.37 38.89
CA ASP A 293 18.59 -3.60 40.33
C ASP A 293 19.45 -4.84 40.65
N ALA A 294 20.07 -5.48 39.65
CA ALA A 294 20.96 -6.61 39.88
C ALA A 294 22.25 -6.14 40.59
N GLU A 295 22.23 -6.25 41.91
CA GLU A 295 23.35 -5.97 42.81
C GLU A 295 23.89 -7.27 43.40
N TRP A 296 25.19 -7.26 43.69
CA TRP A 296 25.84 -8.34 44.41
C TRP A 296 26.62 -7.71 45.56
N ASN A 297 26.25 -8.06 46.80
CA ASN A 297 26.82 -7.45 48.01
C ASN A 297 26.82 -5.90 48.00
N GLY A 298 25.79 -5.28 47.43
CA GLY A 298 25.65 -3.81 47.33
C GLY A 298 26.46 -3.15 46.20
N ILE A 299 27.15 -3.92 45.36
CA ILE A 299 27.86 -3.43 44.17
C ILE A 299 27.08 -3.82 42.92
N LYS A 300 26.89 -2.86 42.01
CA LYS A 300 26.29 -3.14 40.71
C LYS A 300 27.19 -4.10 39.94
N PHE A 301 26.60 -5.19 39.41
CA PHE A 301 27.33 -6.27 38.72
C PHE A 301 28.28 -5.78 37.60
N LYS A 302 28.00 -4.63 36.98
CA LYS A 302 28.88 -4.02 35.96
C LYS A 302 30.23 -3.55 36.52
N ASP A 303 30.26 -3.12 37.77
CA ASP A 303 31.38 -2.46 38.42
C ASP A 303 32.29 -3.46 39.16
N VAL A 304 31.85 -4.72 39.29
CA VAL A 304 32.66 -5.82 39.85
C VAL A 304 33.88 -6.07 38.95
N LYS A 305 35.07 -5.98 39.53
CA LYS A 305 36.35 -6.24 38.86
C LYS A 305 36.63 -7.74 38.81
N LYS A 306 37.54 -8.15 37.93
CA LYS A 306 37.96 -9.57 37.82
C LYS A 306 38.57 -10.07 39.15
N GLY A 307 39.40 -9.24 39.80
CA GLY A 307 40.15 -9.61 41.00
C GLY A 307 41.45 -10.35 40.70
N THR A 308 42.29 -10.49 41.73
CA THR A 308 43.44 -11.42 41.79
C THR A 308 43.04 -12.69 42.55
N ILE A 309 43.87 -13.74 42.47
CA ILE A 309 43.64 -14.97 43.24
C ILE A 309 43.70 -14.68 44.75
N ILE A 310 44.71 -13.91 45.18
CA ILE A 310 44.88 -13.52 46.58
C ILE A 310 43.63 -12.79 47.12
N SER A 311 43.11 -11.82 46.36
CA SER A 311 41.87 -11.12 46.75
C SER A 311 40.65 -12.04 46.77
N ALA A 312 40.58 -13.01 45.84
CA ALA A 312 39.46 -13.94 45.78
C ALA A 312 39.47 -14.95 46.95
N GLU A 313 40.65 -15.43 47.33
CA GLU A 313 40.86 -16.32 48.49
C GLU A 313 40.63 -15.59 49.82
N ALA A 314 40.96 -14.29 49.88
CA ALA A 314 40.61 -13.42 51.01
C ALA A 314 39.09 -13.10 51.10
N GLY A 315 38.29 -13.55 50.13
CA GLY A 315 36.84 -13.37 50.12
C GLY A 315 36.36 -12.03 49.56
N GLU A 316 37.21 -11.26 48.87
CA GLU A 316 36.80 -10.02 48.22
C GLU A 316 35.80 -10.27 47.09
N ASP A 317 34.83 -9.36 46.94
CA ASP A 317 33.74 -9.49 45.98
C ASP A 317 34.23 -9.26 44.54
N THR A 318 34.70 -10.35 43.93
CA THR A 318 35.36 -10.36 42.62
C THR A 318 34.64 -11.30 41.66
N THR A 319 34.84 -11.07 40.36
CA THR A 319 34.23 -11.94 39.32
C THR A 319 34.72 -13.39 39.46
N LEU A 320 35.93 -13.63 39.98
CA LEU A 320 36.48 -14.96 40.26
C LEU A 320 35.70 -15.70 41.35
N VAL A 321 35.41 -15.03 42.47
CA VAL A 321 34.57 -15.58 43.55
C VAL A 321 33.19 -15.93 43.01
N HIS A 322 32.63 -15.11 42.11
CA HIS A 322 31.30 -15.36 41.56
C HIS A 322 31.29 -16.54 40.60
N ALA A 323 32.31 -16.65 39.74
CA ALA A 323 32.47 -17.81 38.86
C ALA A 323 32.60 -19.10 39.66
N MET A 324 33.37 -19.09 40.76
CA MET A 324 33.49 -20.24 41.67
C MET A 324 32.17 -20.59 42.36
N LYS A 325 31.36 -19.59 42.76
CA LYS A 325 30.05 -19.82 43.37
C LYS A 325 29.04 -20.43 42.39
N VAL A 326 29.05 -20.03 41.12
CA VAL A 326 28.04 -20.49 40.14
C VAL A 326 28.50 -21.69 39.31
N LYS A 327 29.72 -22.22 39.49
CA LYS A 327 30.28 -23.30 38.65
C LYS A 327 29.44 -24.59 38.63
N HIS A 328 28.68 -24.83 39.68
CA HIS A 328 27.77 -25.98 39.82
C HIS A 328 26.38 -25.74 39.17
N MET A 329 26.08 -24.51 38.77
CA MET A 329 24.79 -24.15 38.19
C MET A 329 24.77 -24.43 36.68
N PRO A 330 23.62 -24.88 36.14
CA PRO A 330 23.46 -25.04 34.69
C PRO A 330 23.40 -23.67 34.00
N VAL A 331 23.74 -23.64 32.71
CA VAL A 331 23.49 -22.47 31.86
C VAL A 331 21.97 -22.32 31.70
N ILE A 332 21.43 -21.18 32.15
CA ILE A 332 20.00 -20.86 32.09
C ILE A 332 19.66 -19.80 31.04
N LEU A 333 20.66 -19.06 30.55
CA LEU A 333 20.50 -18.20 29.37
C LEU A 333 20.30 -19.09 28.15
N ARG A 334 19.08 -19.10 27.61
CA ARG A 334 18.78 -19.87 26.40
C ARG A 334 18.99 -19.00 25.18
N SER A 335 19.56 -19.59 24.12
CA SER A 335 19.38 -19.02 22.80
C SER A 335 17.86 -18.98 22.56
N ILE A 336 17.35 -17.85 22.08
CA ILE A 336 16.02 -17.87 21.50
C ILE A 336 16.23 -18.67 20.22
N GLU A 337 16.04 -20.00 20.32
CA GLU A 337 15.92 -20.82 19.13
C GLU A 337 14.88 -20.11 18.27
N ALA A 338 15.16 -19.99 16.98
CA ALA A 338 14.15 -19.61 16.02
C ALA A 338 13.07 -20.70 16.12
N ASN A 339 12.13 -20.53 17.06
CA ASN A 339 10.82 -21.07 16.92
C ASN A 339 10.42 -20.56 15.55
N THR A 340 10.49 -21.49 14.61
CA THR A 340 9.73 -21.44 13.40
C THR A 340 8.30 -21.69 13.85
N GLU A 341 7.77 -20.80 14.71
CA GLU A 341 6.43 -20.33 14.48
C GLU A 341 6.54 -19.81 13.04
N GLN A 342 6.11 -20.67 12.11
CA GLN A 342 5.18 -20.19 11.11
C GLN A 342 4.20 -19.31 11.89
N GLN A 343 4.56 -18.02 12.04
CA GLN A 343 3.56 -16.99 12.05
C GLN A 343 2.90 -17.22 10.70
N ASP A 344 1.84 -18.02 10.71
CA ASP A 344 0.76 -17.86 9.77
C ASP A 344 0.63 -16.34 9.67
N PRO A 345 0.90 -15.76 8.48
CA PRO A 345 0.87 -14.32 8.32
C PRO A 345 -0.46 -13.93 8.90
N LEU A 346 -0.44 -13.16 10.01
CA LEU A 346 -1.62 -12.75 10.75
C LEU A 346 -2.68 -12.56 9.70
N THR A 347 -3.59 -13.53 9.60
CA THR A 347 -4.70 -13.41 8.69
C THR A 347 -5.48 -12.34 9.41
N VAL A 348 -5.11 -11.09 9.14
CA VAL A 348 -6.02 -9.98 9.15
C VAL A 348 -7.08 -10.54 8.22
N VAL A 349 -8.08 -11.16 8.83
CA VAL A 349 -9.40 -11.28 8.27
C VAL A 349 -9.73 -9.80 8.08
N GLY A 350 -9.25 -9.27 6.96
CA GLY A 350 -9.81 -8.13 6.35
C GLY A 350 -11.21 -8.63 6.09
N VAL A 351 -12.11 -8.30 7.00
CA VAL A 351 -13.45 -7.90 6.63
C VAL A 351 -13.21 -6.80 5.60
N ARG A 352 -12.95 -7.25 4.37
CA ARG A 352 -12.90 -6.40 3.21
C ARG A 352 -14.34 -5.96 3.10
N PRO A 353 -14.60 -4.65 3.01
CA PRO A 353 -15.86 -4.22 2.48
C PRO A 353 -16.10 -5.00 1.19
N THR A 354 -17.22 -5.71 1.10
CA THR A 354 -17.79 -5.96 -0.22
C THR A 354 -18.15 -4.58 -0.74
N VAL A 355 -17.23 -3.97 -1.46
CA VAL A 355 -17.52 -2.80 -2.28
C VAL A 355 -18.48 -3.31 -3.34
N LEU A 356 -19.78 -3.17 -3.08
CA LEU A 356 -20.75 -3.01 -4.16
C LEU A 356 -20.20 -1.85 -4.97
N GLY A 357 -19.69 -2.14 -6.16
CA GLY A 357 -19.08 -1.17 -7.05
C GLY A 357 -20.10 -0.11 -7.43
N THR A 358 -20.24 0.92 -6.60
CA THR A 358 -20.45 2.26 -7.11
C THR A 358 -19.11 2.72 -7.64
N ILE A 359 -19.12 3.07 -8.91
CA ILE A 359 -18.04 3.72 -9.64
C ILE A 359 -17.68 4.98 -8.85
N CYS A 360 -16.74 4.88 -7.91
CA CYS A 360 -16.19 6.03 -7.20
C CYS A 360 -15.05 6.60 -8.04
N THR A 361 -15.42 7.46 -8.98
CA THR A 361 -14.56 8.51 -9.52
C THR A 361 -14.27 9.50 -8.40
N ALA A 362 -13.26 9.23 -7.58
CA ALA A 362 -12.74 10.22 -6.63
C ALA A 362 -11.25 9.98 -6.37
N THR A 363 -10.44 10.15 -7.42
CA THR A 363 -9.03 10.51 -7.25
C THR A 363 -8.97 11.94 -6.71
N VAL A 364 -8.12 12.16 -5.70
CA VAL A 364 -7.67 13.48 -5.22
C VAL A 364 -7.48 14.42 -6.43
N PRO A 365 -8.04 15.64 -6.45
CA PRO A 365 -7.91 16.53 -7.60
C PRO A 365 -6.50 17.13 -7.59
N TYR A 366 -5.50 16.35 -7.96
CA TYR A 366 -4.57 16.88 -8.95
C TYR A 366 -5.43 16.98 -10.21
N HIS A 367 -5.56 18.18 -10.78
CA HIS A 367 -6.29 18.37 -12.03
C HIS A 367 -5.49 17.69 -13.15
N GLN A 368 -5.51 16.35 -13.18
CA GLN A 368 -4.98 15.62 -14.30
C GLN A 368 -5.85 16.01 -15.49
N PRO A 369 -5.25 16.57 -16.54
CA PRO A 369 -6.03 16.94 -17.70
C PRO A 369 -6.65 15.66 -18.25
N SER A 370 -7.95 15.70 -18.54
CA SER A 370 -8.60 14.56 -19.19
C SER A 370 -7.94 14.31 -20.55
N VAL A 371 -8.08 13.09 -21.06
CA VAL A 371 -7.61 12.78 -22.43
C VAL A 371 -8.20 13.78 -23.42
N LYS A 372 -9.49 14.10 -23.27
CA LYS A 372 -10.16 15.11 -24.09
C LYS A 372 -9.46 16.47 -24.01
N SER A 373 -9.20 17.00 -22.81
CA SER A 373 -8.56 18.32 -22.70
C SER A 373 -7.10 18.34 -23.15
N LEU A 374 -6.38 17.21 -23.10
CA LEU A 374 -5.06 17.07 -23.72
C LEU A 374 -5.13 17.02 -25.24
N SER A 375 -6.13 16.31 -25.78
CA SER A 375 -6.29 16.14 -27.23
C SER A 375 -6.59 17.46 -27.96
N GLU A 376 -7.14 18.43 -27.25
CA GLU A 376 -7.45 19.77 -27.74
C GLU A 376 -6.25 20.74 -27.65
N LYS A 377 -5.13 20.33 -27.01
CA LYS A 377 -3.92 21.16 -26.88
C LYS A 377 -2.95 20.93 -28.03
N GLU A 378 -3.11 21.70 -29.10
CA GLU A 378 -2.29 21.57 -30.33
C GLU A 378 -0.77 21.62 -30.07
N GLU A 379 -0.30 22.55 -29.23
CA GLU A 379 1.12 22.68 -28.90
C GLU A 379 1.68 21.44 -28.18
N TRP A 380 0.88 20.82 -27.31
CA TRP A 380 1.27 19.60 -26.61
C TRP A 380 1.34 18.41 -27.58
N ILE A 381 0.36 18.30 -28.49
CA ILE A 381 0.35 17.28 -29.55
C ILE A 381 1.54 17.46 -30.49
N ALA A 382 1.86 18.70 -30.88
CA ALA A 382 3.02 19.01 -31.70
C ALA A 382 4.32 18.60 -31.00
N ALA A 383 4.46 18.90 -29.71
CA ALA A 383 5.61 18.48 -28.92
C ALA A 383 5.74 16.94 -28.85
N VAL A 384 4.64 16.23 -28.61
CA VAL A 384 4.61 14.76 -28.63
C VAL A 384 5.07 14.23 -29.98
N ARG A 385 4.51 14.73 -31.07
CA ARG A 385 4.87 14.29 -32.43
C ARG A 385 6.34 14.56 -32.78
N ASN A 386 6.91 15.60 -32.19
CA ASN A 386 8.30 16.00 -32.42
C ASN A 386 9.31 15.19 -31.59
N GLU A 387 9.06 14.99 -30.30
CA GLU A 387 10.07 14.42 -29.37
C GLU A 387 9.85 12.94 -29.03
N VAL A 388 8.64 12.42 -29.18
CA VAL A 388 8.38 10.99 -29.01
C VAL A 388 8.47 10.32 -30.37
N CYS A 389 9.53 9.54 -30.57
CA CYS A 389 9.96 8.98 -31.85
C CYS A 389 9.76 7.46 -31.92
N GLY A 390 10.07 6.89 -33.09
CA GLY A 390 10.01 5.44 -33.32
C GLY A 390 8.58 4.90 -33.46
N VAL A 391 7.64 5.76 -33.83
CA VAL A 391 6.22 5.43 -34.03
C VAL A 391 5.65 6.12 -35.27
N ARG A 392 4.52 5.62 -35.76
CA ARG A 392 3.74 6.28 -36.83
C ARG A 392 2.45 6.85 -36.25
N TYR A 393 2.39 8.16 -36.13
CA TYR A 393 1.22 8.83 -35.57
C TYR A 393 0.02 8.80 -36.53
N ALA A 394 -1.18 8.64 -35.97
CA ALA A 394 -2.43 8.95 -36.62
C ALA A 394 -2.42 10.41 -37.08
N ALA A 395 -2.90 10.64 -38.31
CA ALA A 395 -2.98 11.97 -38.89
C ALA A 395 -3.94 12.86 -38.09
N ASP A 396 -5.13 12.32 -37.78
CA ASP A 396 -6.22 13.03 -37.13
C ASP A 396 -6.49 12.48 -35.73
N ILE A 397 -6.95 13.36 -34.84
CA ILE A 397 -7.43 13.00 -33.51
C ILE A 397 -8.94 12.89 -33.57
N THR A 398 -9.44 11.65 -33.63
CA THR A 398 -10.88 11.36 -33.69
C THR A 398 -11.47 11.20 -32.30
N ILE A 399 -12.80 11.33 -32.19
CA ILE A 399 -13.54 11.08 -30.95
C ILE A 399 -13.30 9.65 -30.47
N GLU A 400 -13.25 8.70 -31.40
CA GLU A 400 -12.98 7.29 -31.11
C GLU A 400 -11.57 7.11 -30.53
N LEU A 401 -10.55 7.81 -31.05
CA LEU A 401 -9.19 7.75 -30.53
C LEU A 401 -9.13 8.27 -29.09
N VAL A 402 -9.79 9.40 -28.81
CA VAL A 402 -9.89 9.98 -27.46
C VAL A 402 -10.56 8.99 -26.51
N GLN A 403 -11.71 8.41 -26.90
CA GLN A 403 -12.41 7.41 -26.09
C GLN A 403 -11.56 6.15 -25.85
N GLN A 404 -10.80 5.68 -26.84
CA GLN A 404 -9.89 4.55 -26.67
C GLN A 404 -8.75 4.89 -25.70
N ALA A 405 -8.20 6.11 -25.75
CA ALA A 405 -7.18 6.55 -24.82
C ALA A 405 -7.71 6.67 -23.37
N GLU A 406 -8.97 7.09 -23.16
CA GLU A 406 -9.59 7.09 -21.82
C GLU A 406 -9.77 5.66 -21.28
N ARG A 407 -10.23 4.74 -22.12
CA ARG A 407 -10.33 3.32 -21.77
C ARG A 407 -8.97 2.70 -21.47
N LEU A 408 -7.96 3.06 -22.26
CA LEU A 408 -6.58 2.60 -22.04
C LEU A 408 -6.05 3.06 -20.69
N ALA A 409 -6.22 4.34 -20.34
CA ALA A 409 -5.79 4.86 -19.04
C ALA A 409 -6.44 4.08 -17.88
N THR A 410 -7.73 3.77 -18.02
CA THR A 410 -8.47 2.94 -17.05
C THR A 410 -7.90 1.52 -16.96
N HIS A 411 -7.59 0.89 -18.09
CA HIS A 411 -6.95 -0.43 -18.12
C HIS A 411 -5.56 -0.41 -17.47
N LEU A 412 -4.75 0.63 -17.72
CA LEU A 412 -3.42 0.77 -17.14
C LEU A 412 -3.47 0.87 -15.61
N GLU A 413 -4.41 1.63 -15.04
CA GLU A 413 -4.59 1.71 -13.59
C GLU A 413 -4.92 0.35 -12.97
N VAL A 414 -5.92 -0.35 -13.54
CA VAL A 414 -6.33 -1.68 -13.04
C VAL A 414 -5.18 -2.69 -13.15
N ARG A 415 -4.42 -2.65 -14.26
CA ARG A 415 -3.30 -3.57 -14.47
C ARG A 415 -2.09 -3.24 -13.62
N MET A 416 -1.86 -1.97 -13.29
CA MET A 416 -0.79 -1.57 -12.37
C MET A 416 -0.93 -2.26 -11.02
N ASP A 417 -2.15 -2.32 -10.47
CA ASP A 417 -2.41 -2.98 -9.19
C ASP A 417 -2.10 -4.48 -9.19
N VAL A 418 -2.28 -5.13 -10.34
CA VAL A 418 -1.92 -6.54 -10.52
C VAL A 418 -0.42 -6.69 -10.73
N HIS A 419 0.17 -5.81 -11.55
CA HIS A 419 1.58 -5.82 -11.90
C HIS A 419 2.49 -5.61 -10.69
N LEU A 420 2.14 -4.69 -9.79
CA LEU A 420 2.93 -4.42 -8.59
C LEU A 420 3.03 -5.63 -7.65
N LYS A 421 2.09 -6.59 -7.72
CA LYS A 421 2.16 -7.85 -6.95
C LYS A 421 3.32 -8.76 -7.38
N ARG A 422 3.99 -8.47 -8.50
CA ARG A 422 5.28 -9.10 -8.85
C ARG A 422 6.39 -8.72 -7.87
N ILE A 423 6.23 -7.61 -7.13
CA ILE A 423 7.13 -7.19 -6.05
C ILE A 423 6.58 -7.78 -4.73
N PRO A 424 7.31 -8.72 -4.08
CA PRO A 424 6.82 -9.39 -2.88
C PRO A 424 6.58 -8.46 -1.69
N ASP A 425 7.35 -7.39 -1.58
CA ASP A 425 7.24 -6.43 -0.48
C ASP A 425 6.30 -5.27 -0.88
N PRO A 426 5.11 -5.17 -0.24
CA PRO A 426 4.14 -4.11 -0.54
C PRO A 426 4.64 -2.70 -0.26
N MET A 427 5.72 -2.52 0.50
CA MET A 427 6.36 -1.22 0.71
C MET A 427 6.76 -0.56 -0.62
N TYR A 428 7.14 -1.35 -1.63
CA TYR A 428 7.53 -0.83 -2.94
C TYR A 428 6.35 -0.44 -3.83
N TRP A 429 5.12 -0.87 -3.53
CA TRP A 429 3.95 -0.57 -4.36
C TRP A 429 3.56 0.91 -4.33
N VAL A 430 3.94 1.60 -3.25
CA VAL A 430 3.74 3.05 -3.05
C VAL A 430 5.01 3.86 -3.30
N HIS A 431 6.04 3.24 -3.90
CA HIS A 431 7.30 3.92 -4.19
C HIS A 431 7.06 5.09 -5.16
N TRP A 432 7.85 6.17 -4.98
CA TRP A 432 7.64 7.44 -5.68
C TRP A 432 7.61 7.30 -7.21
N CYS A 433 8.38 6.37 -7.78
CA CYS A 433 8.45 6.15 -9.22
C CYS A 433 7.15 5.59 -9.80
N PHE A 434 6.49 4.66 -9.10
CA PHE A 434 5.19 4.12 -9.53
C PHE A 434 4.07 5.12 -9.33
N ARG A 435 4.15 5.93 -8.27
CA ARG A 435 3.22 7.06 -8.08
C ARG A 435 3.34 8.08 -9.21
N TRP A 436 4.57 8.45 -9.59
CA TRP A 436 4.80 9.33 -10.73
C TRP A 436 4.32 8.69 -12.04
N ALA A 437 4.58 7.40 -12.26
CA ALA A 437 4.14 6.71 -13.46
C ALA A 437 2.61 6.72 -13.63
N ARG A 438 1.84 6.44 -12.57
CA ARG A 438 0.37 6.54 -12.60
C ARG A 438 -0.10 7.93 -13.02
N LYS A 439 0.56 8.99 -12.54
CA LYS A 439 0.23 10.37 -12.94
C LYS A 439 0.37 10.66 -14.44
N GLN A 440 1.16 9.85 -15.14
CA GLN A 440 1.36 10.01 -16.58
C GLN A 440 0.45 9.12 -17.43
N PHE A 441 -0.33 8.21 -16.84
CA PHE A 441 -1.12 7.24 -17.61
C PHE A 441 -2.07 7.90 -18.60
N THR A 442 -2.75 8.97 -18.23
CA THR A 442 -3.61 9.74 -19.14
C THR A 442 -2.86 10.24 -20.38
N LYS A 443 -1.65 10.79 -20.17
CA LYS A 443 -0.81 11.31 -21.26
C LYS A 443 -0.27 10.20 -22.14
N VAL A 444 0.35 9.18 -21.55
CA VAL A 444 0.95 8.08 -22.31
C VAL A 444 -0.10 7.23 -23.00
N SER A 445 -1.32 7.15 -22.46
CA SER A 445 -2.45 6.49 -23.14
C SER A 445 -2.82 7.21 -24.43
N LEU A 446 -2.93 8.55 -24.40
CA LEU A 446 -3.16 9.33 -25.61
C LEU A 446 -2.01 9.17 -26.61
N ILE A 447 -0.76 9.27 -26.15
CA ILE A 447 0.43 9.06 -27.01
C ILE A 447 0.40 7.68 -27.67
N SER A 448 0.07 6.62 -26.94
CA SER A 448 0.05 5.25 -27.45
C SER A 448 -1.09 5.01 -28.44
N CYS A 449 -2.25 5.63 -28.23
CA CYS A 449 -3.36 5.63 -29.19
C CYS A 449 -3.02 6.41 -30.45
N LEU A 450 -2.40 7.60 -30.32
CA LEU A 450 -1.87 8.36 -31.46
C LEU A 450 -0.86 7.53 -32.25
N ALA A 451 0.02 6.78 -31.58
CA ALA A 451 0.99 5.88 -32.22
C ALA A 451 0.34 4.67 -32.92
N CYS A 452 -0.99 4.50 -32.87
CA CYS A 452 -1.71 3.35 -33.44
C CYS A 452 -1.27 1.99 -32.87
N HIS A 453 -0.74 1.97 -31.65
CA HIS A 453 -0.18 0.75 -31.03
C HIS A 453 -1.22 -0.08 -30.27
N ILE A 454 -2.47 0.36 -30.23
CA ILE A 454 -3.52 -0.18 -29.35
C ILE A 454 -4.61 -0.86 -30.19
N LYS A 455 -5.28 -1.88 -29.64
CA LYS A 455 -6.45 -2.49 -30.29
C LYS A 455 -7.55 -1.46 -30.52
N LYS A 456 -8.28 -1.64 -31.63
CA LYS A 456 -9.36 -0.74 -32.05
C LYS A 456 -10.52 -0.64 -31.05
N ASP A 457 -10.78 -1.71 -30.29
CA ASP A 457 -11.84 -1.73 -29.29
C ASP A 457 -11.38 -2.36 -27.98
N LEU A 458 -11.02 -1.52 -27.01
CA LEU A 458 -10.66 -1.95 -25.66
C LEU A 458 -11.86 -2.31 -24.77
N SER A 459 -13.11 -2.04 -25.18
CA SER A 459 -14.29 -2.40 -24.38
C SER A 459 -14.56 -3.90 -24.35
N ALA A 460 -14.08 -4.61 -25.39
CA ALA A 460 -14.20 -6.06 -25.52
C ALA A 460 -12.97 -6.82 -25.00
N VAL A 461 -11.97 -6.15 -24.41
CA VAL A 461 -10.71 -6.77 -23.99
C VAL A 461 -10.69 -7.03 -22.48
N ARG A 462 -10.35 -8.26 -22.09
CA ARG A 462 -10.23 -8.66 -20.68
C ARG A 462 -8.93 -8.14 -20.07
N VAL A 463 -8.88 -8.06 -18.74
CA VAL A 463 -7.72 -7.57 -17.96
C VAL A 463 -6.44 -8.37 -18.22
N THR A 464 -6.52 -9.65 -18.60
CA THR A 464 -5.35 -10.52 -18.84
C THR A 464 -4.92 -10.61 -20.31
N GLU A 465 -5.75 -10.12 -21.23
CA GLU A 465 -5.47 -10.16 -22.67
C GLU A 465 -4.53 -9.02 -23.08
N SER A 466 -3.85 -9.11 -24.22
CA SER A 466 -3.04 -7.98 -24.69
C SER A 466 -3.94 -6.80 -25.11
N LEU A 467 -3.52 -5.58 -24.75
CA LEU A 467 -4.13 -4.31 -25.22
C LEU A 467 -3.49 -3.83 -26.53
N LEU A 468 -2.33 -4.38 -26.91
CA LEU A 468 -1.58 -3.99 -28.10
C LEU A 468 -2.30 -4.41 -29.38
N SER A 469 -2.18 -3.57 -30.39
CA SER A 469 -2.72 -3.82 -31.73
C SER A 469 -2.19 -5.14 -32.28
N VAL A 470 -3.07 -5.87 -32.95
CA VAL A 470 -2.71 -7.12 -33.67
C VAL A 470 -1.87 -6.79 -34.91
N SER A 471 -2.02 -5.58 -35.46
CA SER A 471 -1.22 -5.15 -36.61
C SER A 471 0.11 -4.56 -36.15
N ILE A 472 1.20 -5.25 -36.52
CA ILE A 472 2.57 -4.79 -36.27
C ILE A 472 2.99 -3.60 -37.17
N HIS A 473 2.19 -3.22 -38.18
CA HIS A 473 2.53 -2.17 -39.15
C HIS A 473 2.60 -0.75 -38.55
N GLY A 474 1.97 -0.55 -37.39
CA GLY A 474 2.07 0.70 -36.62
C GLY A 474 3.42 0.84 -35.89
N PHE A 475 4.06 -0.28 -35.60
CA PHE A 475 5.29 -0.34 -34.83
C PHE A 475 6.52 -0.20 -35.74
N HIS A 476 7.47 0.63 -35.32
CA HIS A 476 8.73 0.78 -36.05
C HIS A 476 9.70 -0.35 -35.70
N VAL A 477 10.27 -1.00 -36.70
CA VAL A 477 11.32 -2.02 -36.49
C VAL A 477 12.60 -1.32 -36.05
N ILE A 478 13.26 -1.84 -35.01
CA ILE A 478 14.51 -1.23 -34.52
C ILE A 478 15.65 -1.63 -35.46
N ALA A 479 16.20 -0.65 -36.18
CA ALA A 479 17.32 -0.83 -37.08
C ALA A 479 18.67 -0.87 -36.35
N PRO A 480 19.72 -1.50 -36.93
CA PRO A 480 21.05 -1.61 -36.31
C PRO A 480 21.77 -0.28 -36.05
N ASP A 481 21.34 0.80 -36.68
CA ASP A 481 21.84 2.18 -36.57
C ASP A 481 20.88 3.11 -35.80
N SER A 482 19.79 2.55 -35.23
CA SER A 482 18.86 3.29 -34.40
C SER A 482 19.54 3.94 -33.19
N ILE A 483 19.52 5.28 -33.17
CA ILE A 483 20.00 6.11 -32.05
C ILE A 483 18.99 6.28 -30.91
N LEU A 484 17.79 5.70 -31.05
CA LEU A 484 16.68 5.93 -30.12
C LEU A 484 16.92 5.27 -28.76
N GLU A 485 16.52 5.97 -27.71
CA GLU A 485 16.31 5.47 -26.35
C GLU A 485 14.82 5.35 -26.05
N GLY A 486 14.43 4.63 -24.99
CA GLY A 486 13.04 4.48 -24.58
C GLY A 486 12.64 3.02 -24.29
N CYS A 487 11.51 2.59 -24.85
CA CYS A 487 11.01 1.22 -24.74
C CYS A 487 11.19 0.43 -26.04
N TYR A 488 11.86 -0.73 -25.96
CA TYR A 488 11.86 -1.74 -27.02
C TYR A 488 10.86 -2.86 -26.68
N LEU A 489 10.37 -3.54 -27.72
CA LEU A 489 9.44 -4.66 -27.64
C LEU A 489 10.00 -5.85 -28.42
N PHE A 490 9.78 -7.07 -27.92
CA PHE A 490 9.95 -8.29 -28.72
C PHE A 490 8.60 -8.86 -29.14
N TYR A 491 8.48 -9.14 -30.44
CA TYR A 491 7.36 -9.80 -31.07
C TYR A 491 7.76 -11.21 -31.49
N ASP A 492 7.04 -12.22 -31.01
CA ASP A 492 7.21 -13.60 -31.45
C ASP A 492 6.50 -13.80 -32.80
N ASN A 493 7.27 -13.94 -33.88
CA ASN A 493 6.74 -14.11 -35.22
C ASN A 493 6.00 -15.45 -35.42
N GLN A 494 6.24 -16.46 -34.57
CA GLN A 494 5.56 -17.76 -34.65
C GLN A 494 4.21 -17.72 -33.95
N ARG A 495 4.14 -17.06 -32.79
CA ARG A 495 2.91 -16.97 -31.98
C ARG A 495 2.06 -15.76 -32.34
N GLY A 496 2.63 -14.79 -33.07
CA GLY A 496 1.94 -13.60 -33.52
C GLY A 496 1.62 -12.61 -32.39
N CYS A 497 2.41 -12.58 -31.32
CA CYS A 497 2.17 -11.72 -30.16
C CYS A 497 3.44 -11.06 -29.62
N PHE A 498 3.27 -9.91 -28.96
CA PHE A 498 4.35 -9.31 -28.19
C PHE A 498 4.55 -10.07 -26.87
N VAL A 499 5.80 -10.34 -26.54
CA VAL A 499 6.17 -11.22 -25.41
C VAL A 499 7.06 -10.54 -24.39
N ARG A 500 7.60 -9.36 -24.70
CA ARG A 500 8.45 -8.60 -23.79
C ARG A 500 8.43 -7.13 -24.15
N SER A 501 8.40 -6.27 -23.14
CA SER A 501 8.88 -4.90 -23.23
C SER A 501 10.18 -4.76 -22.45
N GLY A 502 10.97 -3.76 -22.77
CA GLY A 502 12.10 -3.41 -21.95
C GLY A 502 12.60 -1.99 -22.15
N LYS A 503 13.32 -1.50 -21.15
CA LYS A 503 13.91 -0.16 -21.15
C LYS A 503 15.31 -0.13 -21.77
N ALA A 504 15.54 0.88 -22.60
CA ALA A 504 16.82 1.25 -23.19
C ALA A 504 17.12 2.73 -22.90
N SER A 505 17.78 2.99 -21.76
CA SER A 505 18.41 4.27 -21.42
C SER A 505 19.32 4.06 -20.20
N PRO A 506 20.53 4.64 -20.12
CA PRO A 506 21.14 5.59 -21.04
C PRO A 506 21.75 4.96 -22.31
N THR A 507 21.50 3.66 -22.54
CA THR A 507 21.93 2.95 -23.75
C THR A 507 20.82 2.97 -24.80
N VAL A 508 21.19 3.11 -26.07
CA VAL A 508 20.25 3.06 -27.20
C VAL A 508 19.65 1.66 -27.41
N MET A 509 18.46 1.60 -28.02
CA MET A 509 17.69 0.37 -28.19
C MET A 509 18.45 -0.73 -28.94
N HIS A 510 19.19 -0.40 -30.01
CA HIS A 510 19.90 -1.41 -30.80
C HIS A 510 20.97 -2.14 -29.97
N GLU A 511 21.66 -1.44 -29.07
CA GLU A 511 22.72 -2.04 -28.24
C GLU A 511 22.09 -2.92 -27.19
N ARG A 512 20.90 -2.54 -26.69
CA ARG A 512 20.15 -3.37 -25.77
C ARG A 512 19.69 -4.67 -26.42
N ILE A 513 19.24 -4.63 -27.68
CA ILE A 513 18.88 -5.83 -28.44
C ILE A 513 20.10 -6.75 -28.64
N LYS A 514 21.25 -6.20 -29.05
CA LYS A 514 22.51 -6.97 -29.18
C LYS A 514 22.91 -7.63 -27.85
N PHE A 515 22.71 -6.93 -26.73
CA PHE A 515 22.93 -7.49 -25.40
C PHE A 515 22.00 -8.69 -25.14
N HIS A 516 20.70 -8.58 -25.45
CA HIS A 516 19.76 -9.69 -25.31
C HIS A 516 20.11 -10.89 -26.19
N GLU A 517 20.53 -10.66 -27.44
CA GLU A 517 20.97 -11.73 -28.33
C GLU A 517 22.22 -12.45 -27.76
N LYS A 518 23.18 -11.69 -27.26
CA LYS A 518 24.39 -12.22 -26.61
C LYS A 518 24.07 -13.05 -25.37
N GLU A 519 23.13 -12.59 -24.54
CA GLU A 519 22.68 -13.34 -23.36
C GLU A 519 21.88 -14.60 -23.75
N ALA A 520 21.03 -14.52 -24.78
CA ALA A 520 20.29 -15.68 -25.29
C ALA A 520 21.20 -16.79 -25.85
N LYS A 521 22.42 -16.44 -26.29
CA LYS A 521 23.46 -17.41 -26.71
C LYS A 521 24.14 -18.15 -25.54
N ARG A 522 23.95 -17.69 -24.29
CA ARG A 522 24.73 -18.15 -23.12
C ARG A 522 23.87 -18.63 -21.96
N SER A 523 22.80 -17.90 -21.66
CA SER A 523 21.92 -18.14 -20.51
C SER A 523 20.75 -19.04 -20.87
N SER A 524 20.36 -19.90 -19.94
CA SER A 524 19.15 -20.74 -20.01
C SER A 524 18.12 -20.36 -18.93
N LYS A 525 18.29 -19.22 -18.26
CA LYS A 525 17.41 -18.72 -17.18
C LYS A 525 16.42 -17.65 -17.68
N GLY A 526 15.33 -17.48 -16.93
CA GLY A 526 14.29 -16.49 -17.19
C GLY A 526 13.83 -16.45 -18.64
N SER A 527 13.72 -15.24 -19.20
CA SER A 527 13.32 -15.02 -20.59
C SER A 527 14.25 -15.68 -21.62
N TYR A 528 15.53 -15.85 -21.32
CA TYR A 528 16.51 -16.49 -22.23
C TYR A 528 16.38 -18.02 -22.25
N GLY A 529 15.88 -18.63 -21.18
CA GLY A 529 15.49 -20.04 -21.17
C GLY A 529 14.23 -20.31 -21.99
N LYS A 530 13.29 -19.35 -21.99
CA LYS A 530 12.05 -19.42 -22.80
C LYS A 530 12.33 -19.20 -24.30
N TYR A 531 13.22 -18.27 -24.63
CA TYR A 531 13.68 -17.95 -25.99
C TYR A 531 15.21 -17.99 -26.11
N PRO A 532 15.84 -19.18 -26.05
CA PRO A 532 17.28 -19.30 -26.24
C PRO A 532 17.64 -19.02 -27.70
N HIS A 533 18.85 -18.57 -27.95
CA HIS A 533 19.40 -18.51 -29.31
C HIS A 533 19.66 -19.94 -29.81
N LYS A 534 19.47 -20.21 -31.11
CA LYS A 534 19.69 -21.56 -31.69
C LYS A 534 21.10 -22.11 -31.45
N SER A 535 22.09 -21.23 -31.35
CA SER A 535 23.49 -21.59 -31.08
C SER A 535 23.84 -21.75 -29.60
N ASN A 536 22.88 -21.67 -28.68
CA ASN A 536 23.14 -21.83 -27.25
C ASN A 536 23.43 -23.32 -26.95
N PRO A 537 24.58 -23.67 -26.34
CA PRO A 537 24.92 -25.05 -26.06
C PRO A 537 24.10 -25.67 -24.91
N ASN A 538 23.44 -24.85 -24.09
CA ASN A 538 22.76 -25.26 -22.85
C ASN A 538 21.23 -25.24 -22.98
N ILE A 539 20.69 -25.55 -24.16
CA ILE A 539 19.24 -25.51 -24.39
C ILE A 539 18.55 -26.61 -23.60
N SER A 540 17.76 -26.22 -22.59
CA SER A 540 16.84 -27.13 -21.89
C SER A 540 15.49 -27.16 -22.61
N GLU A 541 15.00 -28.35 -22.98
CA GLU A 541 13.73 -28.47 -23.71
C GLU A 541 12.49 -28.17 -22.86
N GLY A 542 12.57 -28.29 -21.53
CA GLY A 542 11.40 -28.26 -20.65
C GLY A 542 10.70 -26.90 -20.48
N SER A 543 11.37 -25.77 -20.72
CA SER A 543 10.82 -24.42 -20.52
C SER A 543 10.82 -23.55 -21.78
N ARG A 544 11.38 -24.06 -22.88
CA ARG A 544 11.50 -23.36 -24.17
C ARG A 544 10.14 -23.27 -24.85
N ILE A 545 9.76 -22.06 -25.26
CA ILE A 545 8.53 -21.81 -26.03
C ILE A 545 8.82 -21.28 -27.44
N GLY A 546 10.05 -20.86 -27.72
CA GLY A 546 10.50 -20.44 -29.04
C GLY A 546 12.03 -20.28 -29.08
N TYR A 547 12.56 -19.67 -30.14
CA TYR A 547 13.97 -19.28 -30.23
C TYR A 547 14.08 -17.76 -30.29
N PHE A 548 15.21 -17.22 -29.83
CA PHE A 548 15.50 -15.79 -29.97
C PHE A 548 15.45 -15.34 -31.44
N ASP A 549 15.89 -16.21 -32.36
CA ASP A 549 15.83 -16.04 -33.81
C ASP A 549 14.39 -15.84 -34.36
N HIS A 550 13.38 -16.21 -33.59
CA HIS A 550 11.97 -16.02 -33.95
C HIS A 550 11.43 -14.66 -33.49
N LEU A 551 12.21 -13.87 -32.75
CA LEU A 551 11.80 -12.59 -32.21
C LEU A 551 12.17 -11.45 -33.15
N SER A 552 11.19 -10.61 -33.47
CA SER A 552 11.40 -9.30 -34.11
C SER A 552 11.44 -8.21 -33.04
N SER A 553 12.29 -7.20 -33.23
CA SER A 553 12.45 -6.09 -32.28
C SER A 553 11.79 -4.82 -32.80
N PHE A 554 10.90 -4.24 -31.99
CA PHE A 554 10.14 -3.05 -32.34
C PHE A 554 10.31 -1.94 -31.31
N CYS A 555 10.23 -0.69 -31.72
CA CYS A 555 10.15 0.45 -30.83
C CYS A 555 8.70 0.59 -30.31
N GLY A 556 8.54 0.63 -28.99
CA GLY A 556 7.26 0.94 -28.35
C GLY A 556 7.03 2.46 -28.35
N LEU A 557 7.69 3.18 -27.45
CA LEU A 557 7.85 4.63 -27.53
C LEU A 557 9.32 4.95 -27.30
N GLY A 558 9.88 5.81 -28.16
CA GLY A 558 11.28 6.20 -28.08
C GLY A 558 11.46 7.71 -28.07
N PHE A 559 12.70 8.14 -27.90
CA PHE A 559 13.12 9.53 -28.06
C PHE A 559 14.58 9.55 -28.56
N ASP A 560 14.91 10.60 -29.31
CA ASP A 560 16.30 10.93 -29.62
C ASP A 560 16.81 11.86 -28.52
N ARG A 561 17.92 11.50 -27.87
CA ARG A 561 18.55 12.28 -26.80
C ARG A 561 18.89 13.72 -27.20
N SER A 562 19.06 14.00 -28.49
CA SER A 562 19.31 15.36 -28.98
C SER A 562 18.06 16.25 -28.99
N ASN A 563 16.85 15.67 -28.91
CA ASN A 563 15.58 16.38 -29.00
C ASN A 563 14.60 15.91 -27.90
N THR A 564 14.79 16.40 -26.67
CA THR A 564 14.03 15.94 -25.50
C THR A 564 13.62 17.05 -24.54
N GLU A 565 13.63 18.31 -24.97
CA GLU A 565 13.43 19.44 -24.05
C GLU A 565 12.05 19.39 -23.41
N ARG A 566 11.00 19.12 -24.20
CA ARG A 566 9.62 19.02 -23.72
C ARG A 566 9.38 17.76 -22.90
N LEU A 567 10.10 16.66 -23.15
CA LEU A 567 10.01 15.45 -22.33
C LEU A 567 10.49 15.65 -20.88
N VAL A 568 11.47 16.53 -20.67
CA VAL A 568 12.05 16.79 -19.34
C VAL A 568 11.63 18.12 -18.74
N ASP A 569 10.89 18.95 -19.47
CA ASP A 569 10.46 20.30 -19.05
C ASP A 569 9.64 20.28 -17.75
N THR A 570 10.07 21.09 -16.77
CA THR A 570 9.43 21.23 -15.45
C THR A 570 8.60 22.51 -15.32
N SER A 571 8.50 23.34 -16.37
CA SER A 571 7.78 24.62 -16.34
C SER A 571 6.25 24.50 -16.42
N GLY A 572 5.72 23.27 -16.45
CA GLY A 572 4.29 22.99 -16.59
C GLY A 572 3.80 22.90 -18.04
N ASN A 573 4.65 23.23 -19.01
CA ASN A 573 4.31 23.08 -20.42
C ASN A 573 4.79 21.73 -21.01
N GLY A 574 5.57 20.93 -20.29
CA GLY A 574 6.17 19.70 -20.79
C GLY A 574 5.20 18.63 -21.29
N ILE A 575 5.74 17.63 -21.99
CA ILE A 575 4.99 16.44 -22.41
C ILE A 575 4.56 15.62 -21.19
N LEU A 576 5.38 15.57 -20.14
CA LEU A 576 5.14 14.83 -18.90
C LEU A 576 5.13 15.80 -17.71
N ASP A 577 4.40 15.44 -16.65
CA ASP A 577 4.36 16.25 -15.44
C ASP A 577 5.45 15.83 -14.46
N TRP A 578 6.10 16.80 -13.84
CA TRP A 578 7.16 16.59 -12.87
C TRP A 578 6.82 17.30 -11.55
N ASP A 579 6.27 16.55 -10.59
CA ASP A 579 5.95 17.10 -9.26
C ASP A 579 7.20 17.21 -8.37
N ASP A 580 7.16 18.14 -7.41
CA ASP A 580 8.29 18.45 -6.52
C ASP A 580 8.82 17.23 -5.77
N ILE A 581 7.93 16.32 -5.35
CA ILE A 581 8.31 15.11 -4.63
C ILE A 581 9.11 14.18 -5.57
N THR A 582 8.70 14.07 -6.84
CA THR A 582 9.42 13.30 -7.85
C THR A 582 10.77 13.94 -8.15
N LEU A 583 10.83 15.26 -8.31
CA LEU A 583 12.08 15.99 -8.55
C LEU A 583 13.06 15.85 -7.38
N ASP A 584 12.59 15.96 -6.13
CA ASP A 584 13.40 15.72 -4.94
C ASP A 584 13.92 14.26 -4.88
N ALA A 585 13.09 13.28 -5.23
CA ALA A 585 13.51 11.89 -5.31
C ALA A 585 14.57 11.65 -6.39
N ILE A 586 14.45 12.28 -7.57
CA ILE A 586 15.44 12.23 -8.65
C ILE A 586 16.79 12.80 -8.21
N LYS A 587 16.79 13.90 -7.46
CA LYS A 587 18.01 14.48 -6.90
C LYS A 587 18.73 13.50 -5.96
N LYS A 588 17.97 12.77 -5.15
CA LYS A 588 18.47 11.75 -4.20
C LYS A 588 18.80 10.41 -4.85
N TRP A 589 18.35 10.17 -6.08
CA TRP A 589 18.52 8.91 -6.79
C TRP A 589 19.98 8.67 -7.17
N LYS A 590 20.58 7.61 -6.63
CA LYS A 590 22.02 7.26 -6.74
C LYS A 590 22.35 6.55 -8.07
N VAL A 591 22.03 7.19 -9.18
CA VAL A 591 22.44 6.77 -10.53
C VAL A 591 23.33 7.86 -11.15
N THR A 592 24.30 7.46 -11.96
CA THR A 592 25.23 8.36 -12.66
C THR A 592 24.51 9.17 -13.74
N GLY A 593 24.91 10.43 -13.92
CA GLY A 593 24.35 11.33 -14.94
C GLY A 593 23.79 12.62 -14.35
N THR A 594 23.46 13.56 -15.23
CA THR A 594 22.81 14.83 -14.88
C THR A 594 21.36 14.62 -14.45
N GLU A 595 20.73 15.64 -13.87
CA GLU A 595 19.28 15.60 -13.57
C GLU A 595 18.43 15.41 -14.85
N LYS A 596 18.87 15.96 -15.99
CA LYS A 596 18.26 15.69 -17.30
C LYS A 596 18.39 14.21 -17.68
N ASP A 597 19.56 13.60 -17.52
CA ASP A 597 19.78 12.18 -17.82
C ASP A 597 18.89 11.27 -16.96
N LYS A 598 18.77 11.58 -15.67
CA LYS A 598 17.91 10.82 -14.76
C LYS A 598 16.44 10.93 -15.14
N ARG A 599 15.96 12.12 -15.53
CA ARG A 599 14.59 12.31 -16.04
C ARG A 599 14.37 11.47 -17.29
N LEU A 600 15.27 11.50 -18.27
CA LEU A 600 15.18 10.66 -19.49
C LEU A 600 15.18 9.15 -19.18
N MET A 601 16.00 8.72 -18.22
CA MET A 601 15.96 7.33 -17.76
C MET A 601 14.60 6.97 -17.16
N LEU A 602 13.97 7.89 -16.45
CA LEU A 602 12.63 7.73 -15.88
C LEU A 602 11.55 7.69 -16.96
N VAL A 603 11.67 8.52 -18.02
CA VAL A 603 10.81 8.48 -19.21
C VAL A 603 10.89 7.12 -19.91
N ALA A 604 12.10 6.59 -20.11
CA ALA A 604 12.28 5.28 -20.71
C ALA A 604 11.67 4.15 -19.85
N TYR A 605 11.74 4.26 -18.51
CA TYR A 605 11.08 3.33 -17.60
C TYR A 605 9.55 3.45 -17.64
N LEU A 606 9.02 4.67 -17.74
CA LEU A 606 7.58 4.89 -17.91
C LEU A 606 7.09 4.23 -19.19
N PHE A 607 7.80 4.41 -20.29
CA PHE A 607 7.46 3.76 -21.55
C PHE A 607 7.52 2.23 -21.42
N GLU A 608 8.59 1.66 -20.86
CA GLU A 608 8.67 0.22 -20.61
C GLU A 608 7.49 -0.30 -19.80
N LEU A 609 7.18 0.35 -18.68
CA LEU A 609 6.11 -0.06 -17.78
C LEU A 609 4.76 -0.01 -18.49
N VAL A 610 4.45 1.06 -19.20
CA VAL A 610 3.16 1.20 -19.90
C VAL A 610 2.99 0.08 -20.93
N TYR A 611 4.04 -0.25 -21.70
CA TYR A 611 3.95 -1.39 -22.63
C TYR A 611 3.89 -2.73 -21.91
N ASP A 612 4.57 -2.91 -20.78
CA ASP A 612 4.48 -4.17 -20.01
C ASP A 612 3.06 -4.40 -19.49
N LEU A 613 2.38 -3.33 -19.03
CA LEU A 613 0.97 -3.37 -18.64
C LEU A 613 0.04 -3.70 -19.84
N MET A 614 0.42 -3.35 -21.07
CA MET A 614 -0.34 -3.66 -22.28
C MET A 614 -0.11 -5.09 -22.80
N LEU A 615 0.94 -5.78 -22.35
CA LEU A 615 1.17 -7.18 -22.71
C LEU A 615 0.12 -8.09 -22.08
N SER A 616 -0.10 -9.27 -22.70
CA SER A 616 -0.84 -10.31 -22.00
C SER A 616 0.01 -10.84 -20.85
N SER A 617 -0.61 -11.02 -19.68
CA SER A 617 0.04 -11.62 -18.51
C SER A 617 0.51 -13.05 -18.77
N HIS A 618 -0.08 -13.75 -19.75
CA HIS A 618 0.30 -15.11 -20.12
C HIS A 618 1.48 -15.15 -21.10
N ASP A 619 1.66 -14.09 -21.89
CA ASP A 619 2.70 -14.03 -22.93
C ASP A 619 3.96 -13.28 -22.47
N CYS A 620 3.83 -12.37 -21.51
CA CYS A 620 4.97 -11.63 -20.99
C CYS A 620 5.99 -12.58 -20.35
N VAL A 621 7.21 -12.59 -20.89
CA VAL A 621 8.30 -13.43 -20.38
C VAL A 621 9.23 -12.73 -19.41
N SER A 622 9.03 -11.44 -19.16
CA SER A 622 9.76 -10.68 -18.13
C SER A 622 9.03 -10.77 -16.80
N LEU A 623 9.75 -11.07 -15.72
CA LEU A 623 9.22 -10.99 -14.36
C LEU A 623 9.60 -9.68 -13.65
N ASN A 624 10.44 -8.88 -14.29
CA ASN A 624 10.87 -7.61 -13.74
C ASN A 624 9.70 -6.61 -13.71
N PRO A 625 9.48 -5.91 -12.59
CA PRO A 625 8.38 -4.97 -12.44
C PRO A 625 8.65 -3.59 -13.06
N GLY A 626 9.85 -3.35 -13.62
CA GLY A 626 10.29 -2.04 -14.09
C GLY A 626 10.84 -1.17 -12.95
N PHE A 627 11.52 -0.08 -13.31
CA PHE A 627 12.09 0.91 -12.39
C PHE A 627 13.10 0.33 -11.38
N GLU A 628 13.77 -0.79 -11.70
CA GLU A 628 14.63 -1.55 -10.79
C GLU A 628 15.75 -0.68 -10.21
N SER A 629 16.29 0.24 -11.01
CA SER A 629 17.33 1.15 -10.52
C SER A 629 16.80 2.23 -9.57
N CYS A 630 15.49 2.52 -9.55
CA CYS A 630 14.88 3.49 -8.64
C CYS A 630 14.63 2.89 -7.25
N HIS A 631 14.14 1.65 -7.18
CA HIS A 631 13.74 1.01 -5.91
C HIS A 631 14.67 -0.12 -5.47
N GLY A 632 15.59 -0.56 -6.32
CA GLY A 632 16.61 -1.57 -6.03
C GLY A 632 16.11 -3.02 -6.12
N PHE A 633 14.83 -3.26 -6.41
CA PHE A 633 14.30 -4.60 -6.61
C PHE A 633 14.51 -5.04 -8.05
N TYR A 634 15.20 -6.16 -8.23
CA TYR A 634 15.33 -6.86 -9.51
C TYR A 634 14.51 -8.14 -9.39
N GLY A 635 13.66 -8.42 -10.39
CA GLY A 635 12.90 -9.67 -10.42
C GLY A 635 13.83 -10.88 -10.40
N GLN A 636 13.36 -11.98 -9.82
CA GLN A 636 14.08 -13.26 -9.92
C GLN A 636 13.79 -13.84 -11.31
N ASP A 637 14.70 -13.62 -12.26
CA ASP A 637 14.71 -14.29 -13.58
C ASP A 637 15.36 -15.69 -13.53
#